data_AF-A0AAV5TMD0-F1
#
_entry.id   AF-A0AAV5TMD0-F1
#
_cell.length_a   1.000
_cell.length_b   1.000
_cell.length_c   1.000
_cell.angle_alpha   90.00
_cell.angle_beta   90.00
_cell.angle_gamma   90.00
#
_symmetry.space_group_name_H-M   'P 1'
#
loop_
_entity.id
_entity.type
_entity.pdbx_description
1 polymer ?
#
loop_
_entity_poly.entity_id
_entity_poly.type
_entity_poly.pdbx_seq_one_letter_code
_entity_poly.pdbx_strand_id
1 'polypeptide(L)'
;TIMHLRLYSMILLFMAISIEATDPKKVLIYNPFIGYYHMKFMTTIANELKKAGHNVTMLDSMVNPKYEQPDRPGIRNVSVGQNADTRKIIESGDSGLKAFWDDPPLKNKIKGFFSFYHREGAGLSRMLSPQCKDVVNSKQLENLLETEFDLAITEVFDLCGVGIFDILKPKRVILASSVPLHEYMGEKLGLPKTFDVFPTKFRLDTVPLLQEGFKAFGDREVIDNALISAFWGQNMFGYLEAAEYKIFKNRDSSFPGFKHLLKHAHSLIENVHPLLDLSKPTLNAIVPIGGITIPNTCSNLLTKEIADDLEEAKDKKKVLVSFGTVMDPKLMSVESRKNLMEAFQTVDEAVFFWKGERELIKNISVSIPTNVKIHKWLPQNDLLVDFNMDLFVSHMGIGSFTEAAYSGVPLVAVPIFVDQHYNYVCASRLGIARFVDKATLSKSSKNLADAIRDALHYKNSIANSIQLKANLEKFGDQRKKMIDHINFILSLPADSTPMAFHNYHNGTSVKLSLLSLAHLAPQYVVSILFFVPYLVFCVAVSICFELCEWWHGEEENIGKNEKKKKDNNEAEEKKGARRSWILAMMKSILVLYGLLYATCRVFNLVAEFIPTFLDYFIIDSMFVCCDYIMGVISSIDMITIMIATIAFFLIICLTFRTLMQTLKYVVDILKRSPALFNTVQDVTNFTTIAFLCYAILCFLICFLPLYTNSEI
;
A
#
# COMPACT_ATOMS: atom_id res chain seq x y z
N THR A 1 -56.31 56.03 1.31
CA THR A 1 -55.14 56.16 0.41
C THR A 1 -53.81 56.20 1.17
N ILE A 2 -53.61 57.11 2.13
CA ILE A 2 -52.36 57.24 2.90
C ILE A 2 -51.99 55.97 3.69
N MET A 3 -52.98 55.29 4.26
CA MET A 3 -52.77 54.05 5.02
C MET A 3 -52.29 52.89 4.14
N HIS A 4 -52.83 52.77 2.92
CA HIS A 4 -52.34 51.80 1.94
C HIS A 4 -50.92 52.14 1.48
N LEU A 5 -50.61 53.42 1.24
CA LEU A 5 -49.25 53.83 0.91
C LEU A 5 -48.26 53.43 1.99
N ARG A 6 -48.57 53.66 3.28
CA ARG A 6 -47.72 53.26 4.41
C ARG A 6 -47.56 51.75 4.53
N LEU A 7 -48.62 50.98 4.26
CA LEU A 7 -48.57 49.52 4.28
C LEU A 7 -47.68 48.99 3.14
N TYR A 8 -47.80 49.54 1.92
CA TYR A 8 -46.92 49.20 0.80
C TYR A 8 -45.46 49.61 1.08
N SER A 9 -45.24 50.79 1.69
CA SER A 9 -43.90 51.21 2.11
C SER A 9 -43.31 50.30 3.16
N MET A 10 -44.09 49.86 4.15
CA MET A 10 -43.64 48.91 5.17
C MET A 10 -43.38 47.52 4.58
N ILE A 11 -44.21 47.03 3.65
CA ILE A 11 -43.97 45.77 2.94
C ILE A 11 -42.71 45.85 2.08
N LEU A 12 -42.48 46.97 1.38
CA LEU A 12 -41.26 47.20 0.60
C LEU A 12 -40.02 47.33 1.50
N LEU A 13 -40.15 47.98 2.66
CA LEU A 13 -39.06 48.06 3.64
C LEU A 13 -38.79 46.69 4.26
N PHE A 14 -39.84 45.91 4.56
CA PHE A 14 -39.70 44.56 5.09
C PHE A 14 -39.10 43.64 4.03
N MET A 15 -39.51 43.73 2.76
CA MET A 15 -38.86 43.02 1.64
C MET A 15 -37.41 43.47 1.45
N ALA A 16 -37.11 44.76 1.60
CA ALA A 16 -35.73 45.28 1.49
C ALA A 16 -34.84 44.87 2.66
N ILE A 17 -35.39 44.71 3.87
CA ILE A 17 -34.69 44.24 5.07
C ILE A 17 -34.60 42.70 5.13
N SER A 18 -35.54 41.99 4.50
CA SER A 18 -35.55 40.51 4.41
C SER A 18 -34.60 39.98 3.34
N ILE A 19 -34.08 40.84 2.46
CA ILE A 19 -32.97 40.52 1.60
C ILE A 19 -31.71 40.89 2.41
N GLU A 20 -31.18 39.94 3.17
CA GLU A 20 -29.74 39.96 3.44
C GLU A 20 -29.06 39.83 2.08
N ALA A 21 -28.87 40.96 1.40
CA ALA A 21 -28.10 41.04 0.17
C ALA A 21 -26.65 40.83 0.57
N THR A 22 -26.25 39.57 0.77
CA THR A 22 -24.85 39.22 0.84
C THR A 22 -24.25 39.60 -0.51
N ASP A 23 -23.44 40.67 -0.50
CA ASP A 23 -22.73 41.15 -1.68
C ASP A 23 -22.05 39.98 -2.41
N PRO A 24 -22.34 39.74 -3.70
CA PRO A 24 -21.81 38.61 -4.47
C PRO A 24 -20.28 38.49 -4.40
N LYS A 25 -19.81 37.56 -3.57
CA LYS A 25 -18.37 37.25 -3.45
C LYS A 25 -17.79 36.67 -4.73
N LYS A 26 -16.56 37.04 -5.04
CA LYS A 26 -15.79 36.47 -6.16
C LYS A 26 -15.11 35.19 -5.70
N VAL A 27 -15.56 34.06 -6.22
CA VAL A 27 -15.04 32.73 -5.85
C VAL A 27 -14.29 32.11 -7.03
N LEU A 28 -13.06 31.67 -6.77
CA LEU A 28 -12.28 30.87 -7.71
C LEU A 28 -12.34 29.39 -7.32
N ILE A 29 -12.52 28.50 -8.29
CA ILE A 29 -12.43 27.05 -8.08
C ILE A 29 -11.40 26.49 -9.06
N TYR A 30 -10.36 25.85 -8.55
CA TYR A 30 -9.44 25.07 -9.37
C TYR A 30 -9.98 23.65 -9.55
N ASN A 31 -10.10 23.21 -10.80
CA ASN A 31 -10.72 21.92 -11.14
C ASN A 31 -9.82 21.10 -12.10
N PRO A 32 -9.15 20.06 -11.60
CA PRO A 32 -8.33 19.18 -12.43
C PRO A 32 -9.17 18.10 -13.10
N PHE A 33 -9.06 17.93 -14.43
CA PHE A 33 -9.85 16.97 -15.23
C PHE A 33 -9.29 15.54 -15.15
N ILE A 34 -9.14 15.04 -13.92
CA ILE A 34 -8.50 13.75 -13.62
C ILE A 34 -9.48 12.57 -13.63
N GLY A 35 -10.77 12.86 -13.47
CA GLY A 35 -11.84 11.88 -13.58
C GLY A 35 -13.20 12.55 -13.49
N TYR A 36 -14.21 11.94 -14.10
CA TYR A 36 -15.57 12.49 -14.12
C TYR A 36 -16.11 12.80 -12.73
N TYR A 37 -15.84 11.92 -11.74
CA TYR A 37 -16.39 12.11 -10.40
C TYR A 37 -15.75 13.28 -9.64
N HIS A 38 -14.44 13.49 -9.80
CA HIS A 38 -13.73 14.67 -9.31
C HIS A 38 -14.37 15.95 -9.87
N MET A 39 -14.57 15.97 -11.19
CA MET A 39 -15.22 17.09 -11.88
C MET A 39 -16.66 17.28 -11.43
N LYS A 40 -17.44 16.20 -11.26
CA LYS A 40 -18.83 16.25 -10.74
C LYS A 40 -18.87 16.87 -9.35
N PHE A 41 -17.96 16.48 -8.46
CA PHE A 41 -17.86 17.04 -7.11
C PHE A 41 -17.52 18.54 -7.13
N MET A 42 -16.45 18.93 -7.80
CA MET A 42 -16.03 20.34 -7.88
C MET A 42 -17.07 21.22 -8.60
N THR A 43 -17.70 20.70 -9.65
CA THR A 43 -18.77 21.40 -10.38
C THR A 43 -20.03 21.54 -9.52
N THR A 44 -20.36 20.55 -8.69
CA THR A 44 -21.48 20.65 -7.76
C THR A 44 -21.25 21.77 -6.76
N ILE A 45 -20.05 21.87 -6.18
CA ILE A 45 -19.67 22.98 -5.29
C ILE A 45 -19.86 24.33 -6.01
N ALA A 46 -19.36 24.43 -7.25
CA ALA A 46 -19.48 25.63 -8.07
C ALA A 46 -20.95 26.04 -8.33
N ASN A 47 -21.78 25.07 -8.70
CA ASN A 47 -23.20 25.29 -8.98
C ASN A 47 -23.97 25.72 -7.73
N GLU A 48 -23.72 25.12 -6.57
CA GLU A 48 -24.38 25.52 -5.33
C GLU A 48 -23.95 26.94 -4.88
N LEU A 49 -22.67 27.30 -5.05
CA LEU A 49 -22.21 28.67 -4.79
C LEU A 49 -22.81 29.69 -5.76
N LYS A 50 -22.98 29.30 -7.03
CA LYS A 50 -23.66 30.15 -8.02
C LYS A 50 -25.13 30.35 -7.65
N LYS A 51 -25.83 29.30 -7.23
CA LYS A 51 -27.22 29.37 -6.72
C LYS A 51 -27.32 30.24 -5.47
N ALA A 52 -26.30 30.21 -4.60
CA ALA A 52 -26.19 31.09 -3.43
C ALA A 52 -25.90 32.57 -3.77
N GLY A 53 -25.77 32.92 -5.06
CA GLY A 53 -25.62 34.30 -5.52
C GLY A 53 -24.18 34.77 -5.70
N HIS A 54 -23.18 33.89 -5.62
CA HIS A 54 -21.78 34.26 -5.80
C HIS A 54 -21.33 34.29 -7.27
N ASN A 55 -20.28 35.08 -7.53
CA ASN A 55 -19.61 35.14 -8.83
C ASN A 55 -18.53 34.08 -8.90
N VAL A 56 -18.86 32.93 -9.50
CA VAL A 56 -17.97 31.76 -9.55
C VAL A 56 -17.18 31.72 -10.86
N THR A 57 -15.86 31.60 -10.73
CA THR A 57 -14.93 31.33 -11.83
C THR A 57 -14.29 29.96 -11.62
N MET A 58 -14.33 29.09 -12.63
CA MET A 58 -13.64 27.80 -12.61
C MET A 58 -12.39 27.86 -13.49
N LEU A 59 -11.22 27.58 -12.90
CA LEU A 59 -9.97 27.36 -13.62
C LEU A 59 -9.80 25.87 -13.87
N ASP A 60 -10.06 25.46 -15.10
CA ASP A 60 -10.02 24.06 -15.53
C ASP A 60 -8.65 23.67 -16.07
N SER A 61 -8.06 22.64 -15.46
CA SER A 61 -6.83 21.99 -15.92
C SER A 61 -7.21 20.74 -16.74
N MET A 62 -7.20 20.84 -18.07
CA MET A 62 -7.74 19.81 -18.99
C MET A 62 -6.81 18.60 -19.15
N VAL A 63 -6.52 17.88 -18.05
CA VAL A 63 -5.70 16.66 -18.04
C VAL A 63 -6.26 15.62 -19.02
N ASN A 64 -7.56 15.35 -18.99
CA ASN A 64 -8.23 14.52 -19.99
C ASN A 64 -9.53 15.19 -20.47
N PRO A 65 -9.53 15.82 -21.66
CA PRO A 65 -10.70 16.54 -22.16
C PRO A 65 -11.81 15.61 -22.68
N LYS A 66 -11.59 14.29 -22.74
CA LYS A 66 -12.60 13.32 -23.21
C LYS A 66 -13.67 13.01 -22.17
N TYR A 67 -13.46 13.40 -20.91
CA TYR A 67 -14.49 13.21 -19.88
C TYR A 67 -15.69 14.11 -20.15
N GLU A 68 -16.87 13.53 -19.99
CA GLU A 68 -18.12 14.29 -20.04
C GLU A 68 -18.10 15.37 -18.96
N GLN A 69 -18.55 16.57 -19.30
CA GLN A 69 -18.53 17.69 -18.37
C GLN A 69 -19.91 17.87 -17.76
N PRO A 70 -20.02 17.97 -16.42
CA PRO A 70 -21.28 18.33 -15.79
C PRO A 70 -21.69 19.74 -16.22
N ASP A 71 -23.00 20.00 -16.26
CA ASP A 71 -23.54 21.32 -16.61
C ASP A 71 -23.15 22.40 -15.57
N ARG A 72 -22.89 23.61 -16.07
CA ARG A 72 -22.29 24.76 -15.34
C ARG A 72 -22.99 26.08 -15.68
N PRO A 73 -24.31 26.19 -15.49
CA PRO A 73 -25.06 27.35 -15.94
C PRO A 73 -24.60 28.63 -15.21
N GLY A 74 -24.18 29.63 -15.99
CA GLY A 74 -23.80 30.95 -15.46
C GLY A 74 -22.48 31.01 -14.69
N ILE A 75 -21.62 29.99 -14.81
CA ILE A 75 -20.24 29.96 -14.28
C ILE A 75 -19.27 30.47 -15.34
N ARG A 76 -18.29 31.30 -14.94
CA ARG A 76 -17.19 31.71 -15.83
C ARG A 76 -16.14 30.60 -15.92
N ASN A 77 -16.06 29.92 -17.05
CA ASN A 77 -15.06 28.87 -17.28
C ASN A 77 -13.79 29.45 -17.90
N VAL A 78 -12.65 29.16 -17.30
CA VAL A 78 -11.32 29.50 -17.78
C VAL A 78 -10.54 28.20 -17.90
N SER A 79 -10.33 27.72 -19.12
CA SER A 79 -9.74 26.40 -19.34
C SER A 79 -8.36 26.50 -19.99
N VAL A 80 -7.42 25.72 -19.47
CA VAL A 80 -6.11 25.50 -20.06
C VAL A 80 -6.14 24.15 -20.77
N GLY A 81 -5.79 24.14 -22.06
CA GLY A 81 -5.81 22.95 -22.89
C GLY A 81 -4.87 21.84 -22.41
N GLN A 82 -5.11 20.63 -22.90
CA GLN A 82 -4.32 19.45 -22.53
C GLN A 82 -2.87 19.55 -23.02
N ASN A 83 -1.92 19.37 -22.10
CA ASN A 83 -0.49 19.30 -22.37
C ASN A 83 -0.14 18.15 -23.35
N ALA A 84 0.87 18.36 -24.19
CA ALA A 84 1.26 17.41 -25.23
C ALA A 84 1.79 16.07 -24.69
N ASP A 85 2.56 16.08 -23.60
CA ASP A 85 3.10 14.84 -23.01
C ASP A 85 2.01 14.11 -22.23
N THR A 86 1.16 14.83 -21.51
CA THR A 86 -0.06 14.29 -20.89
C THR A 86 -0.96 13.61 -21.94
N ARG A 87 -1.15 14.24 -23.11
CA ARG A 87 -1.92 13.66 -24.22
C ARG A 87 -1.33 12.35 -24.71
N LYS A 88 -0.01 12.32 -24.98
CA LYS A 88 0.67 11.10 -25.46
C LYS A 88 0.45 9.93 -24.51
N ILE A 89 0.53 10.16 -23.19
CA ILE A 89 0.34 9.12 -22.16
C ILE A 89 -1.09 8.59 -22.16
N ILE A 90 -2.10 9.47 -22.26
CA ILE A 90 -3.51 9.08 -22.28
C ILE A 90 -3.84 8.32 -23.57
N GLU A 91 -3.34 8.77 -24.72
CA GLU A 91 -3.61 8.15 -26.01
C GLU A 91 -2.88 6.83 -26.22
N SER A 92 -1.67 6.68 -25.68
CA SER A 92 -0.93 5.42 -25.75
C SER A 92 -1.52 4.32 -24.87
N GLY A 93 -2.35 4.68 -23.89
CA GLY A 93 -2.81 3.76 -22.84
C GLY A 93 -1.71 3.36 -21.85
N ASP A 94 -0.52 3.96 -21.96
CA ASP A 94 0.64 3.74 -21.09
C ASP A 94 0.57 4.66 -19.87
N SER A 95 -0.62 4.88 -19.32
CA SER A 95 -0.81 5.60 -18.05
C SER A 95 -0.37 4.78 -16.83
N GLY A 96 0.11 3.56 -17.06
CA GLY A 96 0.37 2.54 -16.05
C GLY A 96 -0.91 1.91 -15.47
N LEU A 97 -2.10 2.47 -15.74
CA LEU A 97 -3.36 2.02 -15.12
C LEU A 97 -3.71 0.56 -15.44
N LYS A 98 -3.26 0.05 -16.59
CA LYS A 98 -3.40 -1.37 -16.95
C LYS A 98 -2.85 -2.31 -15.87
N ALA A 99 -1.77 -1.91 -15.18
CA ALA A 99 -1.13 -2.72 -14.16
C ALA A 99 -2.02 -2.98 -12.93
N PHE A 100 -3.09 -2.20 -12.71
CA PHE A 100 -4.03 -2.43 -11.61
C PHE A 100 -5.12 -3.46 -11.93
N TRP A 101 -5.35 -3.75 -13.21
CA TRP A 101 -6.34 -4.74 -13.63
C TRP A 101 -5.84 -6.18 -13.47
N ASP A 102 -4.58 -6.40 -13.80
CA ASP A 102 -3.95 -7.70 -13.71
C ASP A 102 -3.39 -7.92 -12.29
N ASP A 103 -3.35 -9.18 -11.83
CA ASP A 103 -2.56 -9.58 -10.65
C ASP A 103 -1.25 -10.23 -11.14
N PRO A 104 -0.20 -9.45 -11.48
CA PRO A 104 0.98 -10.02 -12.11
C PRO A 104 1.71 -11.00 -11.16
N PRO A 105 2.45 -11.99 -11.71
CA PRO A 105 3.40 -12.78 -10.92
C PRO A 105 4.36 -11.87 -10.13
N LEU A 106 4.86 -12.30 -8.98
CA LEU A 106 5.69 -11.48 -8.08
C LEU A 106 6.85 -10.74 -8.80
N LYS A 107 7.49 -11.39 -9.78
CA LYS A 107 8.55 -10.79 -10.63
C LYS A 107 8.06 -9.60 -11.46
N ASN A 108 6.84 -9.67 -11.97
CA ASN A 108 6.19 -8.61 -12.73
C ASN A 108 5.56 -7.55 -11.81
N LYS A 109 5.16 -7.92 -10.57
CA LYS A 109 4.83 -6.95 -9.50
C LYS A 109 6.05 -6.10 -9.16
N ILE A 110 7.23 -6.69 -9.00
CA ILE A 110 8.49 -5.98 -8.72
C ILE A 110 8.91 -5.11 -9.93
N LYS A 111 8.75 -5.61 -11.16
CA LYS A 111 9.04 -4.82 -12.36
C LYS A 111 8.05 -3.67 -12.56
N GLY A 112 6.75 -3.90 -12.36
CA GLY A 112 5.69 -2.88 -12.34
C GLY A 112 5.86 -1.85 -11.22
N PHE A 113 6.29 -2.33 -10.04
CA PHE A 113 6.69 -1.54 -8.87
C PHE A 113 7.80 -0.53 -9.21
N PHE A 114 8.80 -0.94 -10.01
CA PHE A 114 9.81 -0.02 -10.51
C PHE A 114 9.37 0.76 -11.76
N SER A 115 8.54 0.20 -12.66
CA SER A 115 8.26 0.81 -13.98
C SER A 115 7.09 1.80 -14.01
N PHE A 116 6.06 1.63 -13.18
CA PHE A 116 5.02 2.66 -13.01
C PHE A 116 5.60 3.87 -12.24
N TYR A 117 6.58 3.64 -11.38
CA TYR A 117 7.00 4.64 -10.38
C TYR A 117 8.48 5.08 -10.48
N HIS A 118 9.21 4.73 -11.55
CA HIS A 118 10.53 5.32 -11.80
C HIS A 118 10.39 6.81 -12.16
N ARG A 119 11.42 7.61 -11.89
CA ARG A 119 11.55 9.01 -12.34
C ARG A 119 11.36 9.16 -13.86
N GLU A 120 11.51 8.06 -14.61
CA GLU A 120 11.33 7.93 -16.05
C GLU A 120 10.22 6.92 -16.46
N GLY A 121 9.35 6.50 -15.53
CA GLY A 121 8.24 5.53 -15.72
C GLY A 121 6.84 6.14 -15.52
N ALA A 122 5.80 5.58 -16.13
CA ALA A 122 4.47 6.19 -16.26
C ALA A 122 3.59 6.16 -14.98
N GLY A 123 3.09 7.32 -14.55
CA GLY A 123 2.16 7.45 -13.41
C GLY A 123 1.50 8.83 -13.32
N LEU A 124 0.67 9.03 -12.29
CA LEU A 124 -0.12 10.25 -12.06
C LEU A 124 0.71 11.55 -12.17
N SER A 125 1.91 11.55 -11.57
CA SER A 125 2.86 12.69 -11.64
C SER A 125 3.22 13.11 -13.08
N ARG A 126 3.39 12.15 -13.99
CA ARG A 126 3.72 12.41 -15.40
C ARG A 126 2.57 12.97 -16.22
N MET A 127 1.33 12.81 -15.77
CA MET A 127 0.16 13.42 -16.39
C MET A 127 -0.16 14.79 -15.79
N LEU A 128 -0.10 14.91 -14.46
CA LEU A 128 -0.50 16.13 -13.76
C LEU A 128 0.59 17.19 -13.76
N SER A 129 1.87 16.85 -13.53
CA SER A 129 2.91 17.87 -13.46
C SER A 129 3.17 18.61 -14.78
N PRO A 130 3.20 17.98 -15.99
CA PRO A 130 3.32 18.75 -17.22
C PRO A 130 2.09 19.62 -17.47
N GLN A 131 0.89 19.10 -17.13
CA GLN A 131 -0.33 19.87 -17.20
C GLN A 131 -0.28 21.09 -16.27
N CYS A 132 0.16 20.92 -15.02
CA CYS A 132 0.34 22.00 -14.06
C CYS A 132 1.32 23.05 -14.60
N LYS A 133 2.43 22.61 -15.21
CA LYS A 133 3.40 23.51 -15.85
C LYS A 133 2.73 24.39 -16.91
N ASP A 134 1.87 23.83 -17.74
CA ASP A 134 1.16 24.61 -18.76
C ASP A 134 0.15 25.57 -18.12
N VAL A 135 -0.55 25.16 -17.06
CA VAL A 135 -1.46 26.05 -16.31
C VAL A 135 -0.71 27.23 -15.70
N VAL A 136 0.40 26.96 -15.01
CA VAL A 136 1.24 27.97 -14.34
C VAL A 136 1.83 28.97 -15.34
N ASN A 137 2.05 28.58 -16.60
CA ASN A 137 2.59 29.46 -17.65
C ASN A 137 1.52 29.99 -18.61
N SER A 138 0.24 29.74 -18.33
CA SER A 138 -0.85 30.08 -19.25
C SER A 138 -1.24 31.56 -19.18
N LYS A 139 -1.62 32.15 -20.31
CA LYS A 139 -2.25 33.48 -20.35
C LYS A 139 -3.56 33.51 -19.56
N GLN A 140 -4.25 32.37 -19.50
CA GLN A 140 -5.47 32.17 -18.73
C GLN A 140 -5.24 32.46 -17.24
N LEU A 141 -4.15 31.96 -16.66
CA LEU A 141 -3.78 32.26 -15.28
C LEU A 141 -3.35 33.72 -15.11
N GLU A 142 -2.55 34.27 -16.03
CA GLU A 142 -2.13 35.68 -16.00
C GLU A 142 -3.34 36.63 -15.98
N ASN A 143 -4.37 36.35 -16.80
CA ASN A 143 -5.59 37.16 -16.84
C ASN A 143 -6.40 37.10 -15.53
N LEU A 144 -6.17 36.11 -14.66
CA LEU A 144 -6.84 36.01 -13.36
C LEU A 144 -6.15 36.87 -12.28
N LEU A 145 -4.90 37.31 -12.49
CA LEU A 145 -4.19 38.21 -11.57
C LEU A 145 -4.87 39.58 -11.43
N GLU A 146 -5.65 40.00 -12.43
CA GLU A 146 -6.42 41.24 -12.41
C GLU A 146 -7.62 41.17 -11.45
N THR A 147 -7.95 39.99 -10.93
CA THR A 147 -9.12 39.77 -10.07
C THR A 147 -8.70 39.39 -8.66
N GLU A 148 -9.04 40.22 -7.68
CA GLU A 148 -8.98 39.85 -6.28
C GLU A 148 -10.14 38.91 -5.93
N PHE A 149 -9.82 37.67 -5.54
CA PHE A 149 -10.81 36.68 -5.12
C PHE A 149 -11.03 36.70 -3.61
N ASP A 150 -12.30 36.67 -3.19
CA ASP A 150 -12.68 36.63 -1.78
C ASP A 150 -12.50 35.23 -1.17
N LEU A 151 -12.57 34.20 -2.03
CA LEU A 151 -12.40 32.81 -1.68
C LEU A 151 -11.85 32.04 -2.89
N ALA A 152 -10.95 31.10 -2.62
CA ALA A 152 -10.57 30.08 -3.58
C ALA A 152 -10.74 28.67 -3.01
N ILE A 153 -11.19 27.74 -3.86
CA ILE A 153 -11.39 26.32 -3.51
C ILE A 153 -10.57 25.45 -4.46
N THR A 154 -9.77 24.53 -3.94
CA THR A 154 -8.98 23.60 -4.76
C THR A 154 -9.12 22.17 -4.27
N GLU A 155 -9.19 21.24 -5.21
CA GLU A 155 -9.00 19.82 -4.93
C GLU A 155 -7.56 19.56 -4.46
N VAL A 156 -7.36 18.68 -3.48
CA VAL A 156 -6.04 18.27 -2.94
C VAL A 156 -5.50 16.96 -3.51
N PHE A 157 -6.20 16.36 -4.48
CA PHE A 157 -5.66 15.24 -5.26
C PHE A 157 -4.54 15.71 -6.23
N ASP A 158 -4.56 17.00 -6.57
CA ASP A 158 -3.57 17.72 -7.37
C ASP A 158 -3.13 18.97 -6.59
N LEU A 159 -1.84 19.12 -6.30
CA LEU A 159 -1.33 20.25 -5.51
C LEU A 159 -1.12 21.51 -6.36
N CYS A 160 -1.28 21.42 -7.69
CA CYS A 160 -1.15 22.57 -8.58
C CYS A 160 -2.06 23.73 -8.18
N GLY A 161 -3.32 23.46 -7.82
CA GLY A 161 -4.25 24.49 -7.38
C GLY A 161 -3.83 25.17 -6.07
N VAL A 162 -3.23 24.41 -5.14
CA VAL A 162 -2.65 24.97 -3.90
C VAL A 162 -1.52 25.95 -4.22
N GLY A 163 -0.65 25.60 -5.17
CA GLY A 163 0.44 26.49 -5.61
C GLY A 163 -0.06 27.71 -6.39
N ILE A 164 -1.11 27.56 -7.21
CA ILE A 164 -1.75 28.68 -7.94
C ILE A 164 -2.29 29.73 -6.96
N PHE A 165 -2.76 29.33 -5.78
CA PHE A 165 -3.27 30.28 -4.79
C PHE A 165 -2.17 31.12 -4.14
N ASP A 166 -0.90 30.69 -4.16
CA ASP A 166 0.25 31.54 -3.79
C ASP A 166 0.50 32.65 -4.83
N ILE A 167 0.17 32.37 -6.11
CA ILE A 167 0.24 33.35 -7.22
C ILE A 167 -0.92 34.35 -7.13
N LEU A 168 -2.15 33.86 -6.98
CA LEU A 168 -3.37 34.69 -7.03
C LEU A 168 -3.73 35.35 -5.69
N LYS A 169 -3.16 34.88 -4.58
CA LYS A 169 -3.34 35.43 -3.22
C LYS A 169 -4.80 35.71 -2.85
N PRO A 170 -5.70 34.72 -2.96
CA PRO A 170 -7.10 34.90 -2.56
C PRO A 170 -7.18 35.19 -1.05
N LYS A 171 -8.19 35.97 -0.64
CA LYS A 171 -8.37 36.34 0.78
C LYS A 171 -8.56 35.12 1.68
N ARG A 172 -9.23 34.08 1.16
CA ARG A 172 -9.52 32.84 1.90
C ARG A 172 -9.34 31.62 1.01
N VAL A 173 -8.96 30.51 1.62
CA VAL A 173 -8.69 29.24 0.92
C VAL A 173 -9.42 28.11 1.62
N ILE A 174 -10.21 27.35 0.86
CA ILE A 174 -10.79 26.08 1.28
C ILE A 174 -10.17 24.96 0.42
N LEU A 175 -9.70 23.92 1.09
CA LEU A 175 -9.27 22.70 0.42
C LEU A 175 -10.47 21.79 0.18
N ALA A 176 -10.42 20.96 -0.85
CA ALA A 176 -11.47 20.02 -1.17
C ALA A 176 -10.88 18.64 -1.46
N SER A 177 -11.53 17.57 -1.00
CA SER A 177 -11.16 16.20 -1.35
C SER A 177 -12.40 15.47 -1.84
N SER A 178 -12.44 15.10 -3.12
CA SER A 178 -13.58 14.39 -3.71
C SER A 178 -13.63 12.90 -3.37
N VAL A 179 -12.58 12.38 -2.72
CA VAL A 179 -12.42 11.01 -2.24
C VAL A 179 -12.13 11.02 -0.74
N PRO A 180 -12.22 9.87 -0.04
CA PRO A 180 -11.76 9.79 1.34
C PRO A 180 -10.30 10.25 1.46
N LEU A 181 -10.04 11.17 2.39
CA LEU A 181 -8.74 11.79 2.54
C LEU A 181 -7.69 10.72 2.86
N HIS A 182 -6.72 10.58 1.96
CA HIS A 182 -5.66 9.58 2.06
C HIS A 182 -4.55 10.04 3.03
N GLU A 183 -3.82 9.08 3.60
CA GLU A 183 -2.94 9.36 4.74
C GLU A 183 -1.77 10.29 4.38
N TYR A 184 -1.31 10.26 3.11
CA TYR A 184 -0.26 11.16 2.62
C TYR A 184 -0.66 12.64 2.72
N MET A 185 -1.90 12.99 2.36
CA MET A 185 -2.39 14.35 2.48
C MET A 185 -2.80 14.67 3.92
N GLY A 186 -3.40 13.70 4.61
CA GLY A 186 -3.79 13.85 6.01
C GLY A 186 -2.61 14.24 6.92
N GLU A 187 -1.45 13.60 6.75
CA GLU A 187 -0.24 13.93 7.51
C GLU A 187 0.19 15.40 7.32
N LYS A 188 0.10 15.93 6.09
CA LYS A 188 0.46 17.32 5.79
C LYS A 188 -0.49 18.33 6.41
N LEU A 189 -1.75 17.92 6.60
CA LEU A 189 -2.80 18.69 7.27
C LEU A 189 -2.79 18.50 8.80
N GLY A 190 -1.84 17.73 9.34
CA GLY A 190 -1.71 17.52 10.78
C GLY A 190 -2.68 16.49 11.35
N LEU A 191 -3.16 15.53 10.54
CA LEU A 191 -3.88 14.36 11.04
C LEU A 191 -2.90 13.31 11.62
N PRO A 192 -3.26 12.63 12.72
CA PRO A 192 -2.48 11.52 13.23
C PRO A 192 -2.55 10.33 12.26
N LYS A 193 -1.42 9.62 12.11
CA LYS A 193 -1.37 8.34 11.39
C LYS A 193 -1.87 7.23 12.31
N THR A 194 -3.08 6.75 12.07
CA THR A 194 -3.72 5.68 12.86
C THR A 194 -3.87 4.40 12.04
N PHE A 195 -2.74 3.78 11.70
CA PHE A 195 -2.68 2.54 10.91
C PHE A 195 -3.21 1.30 11.67
N ASP A 196 -3.44 1.45 12.96
CA ASP A 196 -4.04 0.51 13.89
C ASP A 196 -5.57 0.58 13.94
N VAL A 197 -6.15 1.70 13.50
CA VAL A 197 -7.60 1.95 13.61
C VAL A 197 -8.35 1.59 12.33
N PHE A 198 -7.76 1.83 11.15
CA PHE A 198 -8.41 1.59 9.87
C PHE A 198 -7.44 1.19 8.76
N PRO A 199 -7.91 0.44 7.74
CA PRO A 199 -7.08 0.11 6.58
C PRO A 199 -6.76 1.37 5.76
N THR A 200 -5.55 1.42 5.23
CA THR A 200 -5.08 2.50 4.37
C THR A 200 -5.90 2.58 3.10
N LYS A 201 -6.09 3.81 2.60
CA LYS A 201 -6.77 4.09 1.33
C LYS A 201 -5.93 3.68 0.11
N PHE A 202 -4.74 3.12 0.32
CA PHE A 202 -3.88 2.61 -0.74
C PHE A 202 -3.86 1.08 -0.86
N ARG A 203 -4.69 0.39 -0.07
CA ARG A 203 -4.70 -1.06 -0.06
C ARG A 203 -5.23 -1.61 -1.39
N LEU A 204 -4.62 -2.70 -1.88
CA LEU A 204 -4.94 -3.34 -3.18
C LEU A 204 -5.47 -4.78 -3.05
N ASP A 205 -5.56 -5.27 -1.82
CA ASP A 205 -6.05 -6.59 -1.43
C ASP A 205 -7.16 -6.45 -0.38
N THR A 206 -8.24 -7.21 -0.53
CA THR A 206 -9.38 -7.19 0.40
C THR A 206 -9.44 -8.48 1.20
N VAL A 207 -8.61 -8.49 2.23
CA VAL A 207 -8.97 -8.77 3.62
C VAL A 207 -10.23 -9.61 3.87
N PRO A 208 -10.21 -10.93 3.61
CA PRO A 208 -11.17 -11.83 4.24
C PRO A 208 -11.11 -11.73 5.78
N LEU A 209 -9.98 -11.26 6.33
CA LEU A 209 -9.76 -10.99 7.76
C LEU A 209 -10.50 -9.76 8.34
N LEU A 210 -10.97 -8.80 7.53
CA LEU A 210 -11.74 -7.64 8.05
C LEU A 210 -13.22 -8.00 8.26
N GLN A 211 -13.68 -9.08 7.63
CA GLN A 211 -15.06 -9.54 7.66
C GLN A 211 -15.43 -10.19 9.02
N GLU A 212 -14.46 -10.72 9.76
CA GLU A 212 -14.68 -11.34 11.08
C GLU A 212 -14.55 -10.34 12.25
N GLY A 213 -14.46 -9.05 11.93
CA GLY A 213 -14.45 -7.94 12.88
C GLY A 213 -13.04 -7.39 13.04
N PHE A 214 -12.96 -6.12 13.42
CA PHE A 214 -11.76 -5.38 13.81
C PHE A 214 -10.95 -6.03 14.98
N LYS A 215 -11.16 -7.30 15.29
CA LYS A 215 -10.55 -8.07 16.38
C LYS A 215 -9.08 -8.47 16.14
N ALA A 216 -8.55 -8.31 14.93
CA ALA A 216 -7.20 -8.75 14.59
C ALA A 216 -6.46 -7.79 13.64
N PHE A 217 -6.43 -6.49 13.96
CA PHE A 217 -5.24 -5.70 13.60
C PHE A 217 -4.10 -6.16 14.52
N GLY A 218 -3.52 -7.32 14.21
CA GLY A 218 -2.29 -7.75 14.85
C GLY A 218 -1.15 -6.84 14.43
N ASP A 219 -0.03 -6.94 15.13
CA ASP A 219 1.15 -6.09 14.86
C ASP A 219 1.58 -6.16 13.40
N ARG A 220 1.45 -7.35 12.77
CA ARG A 220 1.79 -7.56 11.36
C ARG A 220 0.88 -6.77 10.42
N GLU A 221 -0.43 -6.82 10.62
CA GLU A 221 -1.39 -6.08 9.78
C GLU A 221 -1.20 -4.57 9.94
N VAL A 222 -0.88 -4.09 11.14
CA VAL A 222 -0.57 -2.66 11.38
C VAL A 222 0.70 -2.26 10.62
N ILE A 223 1.76 -3.07 10.69
CA ILE A 223 3.01 -2.83 9.96
C ILE A 223 2.76 -2.84 8.45
N ASP A 224 2.05 -3.84 7.94
CA ASP A 224 1.71 -3.93 6.50
C ASP A 224 0.90 -2.71 6.07
N ASN A 225 -0.09 -2.30 6.87
CA ASN A 225 -0.90 -1.13 6.60
C ASN A 225 -0.08 0.17 6.55
N ALA A 226 0.86 0.34 7.49
CA ALA A 226 1.77 1.48 7.53
C ALA A 226 2.74 1.50 6.35
N LEU A 227 3.34 0.34 6.02
CA LEU A 227 4.27 0.19 4.90
C LEU A 227 3.58 0.44 3.56
N ILE A 228 2.39 -0.13 3.35
CA ILE A 228 1.58 0.10 2.15
C ILE A 228 1.25 1.59 2.04
N SER A 229 0.76 2.22 3.11
CA SER A 229 0.42 3.64 3.09
C SER A 229 1.63 4.53 2.78
N ALA A 230 2.76 4.31 3.46
CA ALA A 230 3.98 5.08 3.23
C ALA A 230 4.51 4.88 1.81
N PHE A 231 4.55 3.62 1.35
CA PHE A 231 5.03 3.27 0.02
C PHE A 231 4.14 3.88 -1.07
N TRP A 232 2.85 3.55 -1.10
CA TRP A 232 1.95 4.00 -2.16
C TRP A 232 1.65 5.49 -2.08
N GLY A 233 1.51 6.05 -0.88
CA GLY A 233 1.33 7.49 -0.68
C GLY A 233 2.50 8.30 -1.24
N GLN A 234 3.74 7.93 -0.91
CA GLN A 234 4.93 8.60 -1.43
C GLN A 234 5.08 8.44 -2.94
N ASN A 235 4.80 7.24 -3.46
CA ASN A 235 4.93 6.96 -4.90
C ASN A 235 3.86 7.65 -5.75
N MET A 236 2.62 7.77 -5.27
CA MET A 236 1.55 8.45 -6.00
C MET A 236 1.62 9.97 -5.88
N PHE A 237 1.80 10.48 -4.66
CA PHE A 237 1.63 11.91 -4.38
C PHE A 237 2.95 12.62 -4.03
N GLY A 238 3.94 11.91 -3.50
CA GLY A 238 5.23 12.53 -3.18
C GLY A 238 6.06 12.92 -4.39
N TYR A 239 6.08 12.11 -5.45
CA TYR A 239 6.71 12.52 -6.70
C TYR A 239 5.96 13.63 -7.43
N LEU A 240 4.62 13.62 -7.36
CA LEU A 240 3.79 14.70 -7.88
C LEU A 240 4.13 16.02 -7.17
N GLU A 241 4.09 16.04 -5.84
CA GLU A 241 4.45 17.21 -5.04
C GLU A 241 5.86 17.70 -5.37
N ALA A 242 6.85 16.80 -5.46
CA ALA A 242 8.23 17.18 -5.77
C ALA A 242 8.38 17.76 -7.19
N ALA A 243 7.63 17.25 -8.16
CA ALA A 243 7.63 17.77 -9.53
C ALA A 243 6.97 19.15 -9.60
N GLU A 244 5.81 19.32 -8.97
CA GLU A 244 5.08 20.59 -8.94
C GLU A 244 5.82 21.64 -8.12
N TYR A 245 6.45 21.26 -7.01
CA TYR A 245 7.27 22.15 -6.21
C TYR A 245 8.36 22.80 -7.05
N LYS A 246 9.00 22.04 -7.94
CA LYS A 246 10.01 22.59 -8.87
C LYS A 246 9.39 23.57 -9.87
N ILE A 247 8.18 23.33 -10.35
CA ILE A 247 7.48 24.25 -11.27
C ILE A 247 7.28 25.60 -10.58
N PHE A 248 6.72 25.61 -9.38
CA PHE A 248 6.50 26.86 -8.64
C PHE A 248 7.82 27.51 -8.19
N LYS A 249 8.79 26.74 -7.72
CA LYS A 249 10.11 27.26 -7.30
C LYS A 249 10.90 27.88 -8.46
N ASN A 250 10.73 27.37 -9.68
CA ASN A 250 11.34 27.93 -10.88
C ASN A 250 10.66 29.22 -11.34
N ARG A 251 9.34 29.36 -11.08
CA ARG A 251 8.59 30.60 -11.37
C ARG A 251 8.90 31.68 -10.33
N ASP A 252 8.94 31.31 -9.05
CA ASP A 252 9.26 32.20 -7.94
C ASP A 252 10.20 31.48 -6.95
N SER A 253 11.43 31.99 -6.84
CA SER A 253 12.44 31.43 -5.93
C SER A 253 12.07 31.60 -4.46
N SER A 254 11.11 32.47 -4.12
CA SER A 254 10.58 32.67 -2.77
C SER A 254 9.44 31.72 -2.40
N PHE A 255 8.99 30.86 -3.32
CA PHE A 255 7.89 29.91 -3.08
C PHE A 255 8.09 29.13 -1.76
N PRO A 256 7.13 29.23 -0.80
CA PRO A 256 7.30 28.71 0.56
C PRO A 256 7.12 27.18 0.67
N GLY A 257 6.60 26.56 -0.39
CA GLY A 257 6.34 25.12 -0.46
C GLY A 257 4.92 24.73 -0.01
N PHE A 258 4.43 23.60 -0.53
CA PHE A 258 3.04 23.17 -0.31
C PHE A 258 2.69 22.92 1.16
N LYS A 259 3.62 22.38 1.95
CA LYS A 259 3.40 22.18 3.40
C LYS A 259 3.06 23.51 4.10
N HIS A 260 3.69 24.61 3.69
CA HIS A 260 3.36 25.93 4.24
C HIS A 260 1.96 26.36 3.81
N LEU A 261 1.64 26.27 2.52
CA LEU A 261 0.36 26.71 1.97
C LEU A 261 -0.83 25.91 2.52
N LEU A 262 -0.71 24.58 2.62
CA LEU A 262 -1.73 23.70 3.19
C LEU A 262 -2.06 24.07 4.65
N LYS A 263 -1.06 24.48 5.44
CA LYS A 263 -1.25 24.91 6.83
C LYS A 263 -2.05 26.21 6.95
N HIS A 264 -2.01 27.04 5.92
CA HIS A 264 -2.69 28.33 5.85
C HIS A 264 -4.03 28.25 5.08
N ALA A 265 -4.56 27.05 4.86
CA ALA A 265 -5.95 26.90 4.43
C ALA A 265 -6.90 27.09 5.63
N HIS A 266 -8.09 27.63 5.39
CA HIS A 266 -9.09 27.92 6.43
C HIS A 266 -9.86 26.66 6.85
N SER A 267 -10.07 25.73 5.92
CA SER A 267 -10.74 24.46 6.17
C SER A 267 -10.52 23.51 4.99
N LEU A 268 -10.95 22.26 5.16
CA LEU A 268 -11.06 21.27 4.09
C LEU A 268 -12.49 20.73 4.06
N ILE A 269 -13.10 20.63 2.87
CA ILE A 269 -14.34 19.90 2.66
C ILE A 269 -14.05 18.52 2.07
N GLU A 270 -14.55 17.46 2.71
CA GLU A 270 -14.27 16.06 2.34
C GLU A 270 -15.56 15.40 1.82
N ASN A 271 -15.48 14.72 0.68
CA ASN A 271 -16.62 14.01 0.08
C ASN A 271 -16.86 12.65 0.72
N VAL A 272 -17.10 12.68 2.02
CA VAL A 272 -17.35 11.51 2.84
C VAL A 272 -18.57 11.78 3.70
N HIS A 273 -19.49 10.81 3.76
CA HIS A 273 -20.64 10.89 4.64
C HIS A 273 -20.28 10.17 5.96
N PRO A 274 -20.43 10.79 7.14
CA PRO A 274 -19.99 10.19 8.41
C PRO A 274 -20.58 8.80 8.70
N LEU A 275 -21.85 8.57 8.32
CA LEU A 275 -22.48 7.25 8.46
C LEU A 275 -21.96 6.19 7.48
N LEU A 276 -21.37 6.62 6.36
CA LEU A 276 -20.80 5.75 5.34
C LEU A 276 -19.30 5.50 5.56
N ASP A 277 -18.64 6.19 6.48
CA ASP A 277 -17.19 6.10 6.71
C ASP A 277 -16.82 5.31 7.97
N LEU A 278 -15.57 4.86 8.07
CA LEU A 278 -15.03 4.34 9.32
C LEU A 278 -14.78 5.47 10.33
N SER A 279 -15.05 5.20 11.60
CA SER A 279 -14.69 6.12 12.68
C SER A 279 -13.19 6.32 12.69
N LYS A 280 -12.74 7.57 12.49
CA LYS A 280 -11.32 7.95 12.43
C LYS A 280 -11.10 9.26 13.17
N PRO A 281 -9.94 9.46 13.80
CA PRO A 281 -9.57 10.79 14.29
C PRO A 281 -9.56 11.80 13.14
N THR A 282 -10.18 12.95 13.34
CA THR A 282 -10.23 14.03 12.37
C THR A 282 -10.09 15.39 13.05
N LEU A 283 -9.89 16.45 12.27
CA LEU A 283 -9.85 17.83 12.75
C LEU A 283 -11.21 18.49 12.53
N ASN A 284 -11.61 19.40 13.42
CA ASN A 284 -12.82 20.22 13.23
C ASN A 284 -12.77 21.07 11.94
N ALA A 285 -11.57 21.33 11.43
CA ALA A 285 -11.35 22.02 10.16
C ALA A 285 -11.70 21.16 8.93
N ILE A 286 -11.86 19.84 9.09
CA ILE A 286 -12.27 18.93 8.03
C ILE A 286 -13.77 18.71 8.13
N VAL A 287 -14.50 19.20 7.15
CA VAL A 287 -15.96 19.20 7.11
C VAL A 287 -16.44 18.12 6.13
N PRO A 288 -17.02 17.01 6.63
CA PRO A 288 -17.56 15.98 5.76
C PRO A 288 -18.87 16.45 5.11
N ILE A 289 -18.92 16.38 3.79
CA ILE A 289 -20.06 16.80 2.94
C ILE A 289 -20.45 15.72 1.93
N GLY A 290 -20.13 14.46 2.20
CA GLY A 290 -20.42 13.35 1.28
C GLY A 290 -21.90 13.22 0.98
N GLY A 291 -22.26 13.16 -0.31
CA GLY A 291 -23.65 13.11 -0.77
C GLY A 291 -24.11 14.36 -1.52
N ILE A 292 -23.33 15.44 -1.56
CA ILE A 292 -23.70 16.65 -2.35
C ILE A 292 -23.89 16.37 -3.84
N THR A 293 -23.25 15.32 -4.37
CA THR A 293 -23.34 14.91 -5.78
C THR A 293 -24.60 14.10 -6.10
N ILE A 294 -25.37 13.72 -5.08
CA ILE A 294 -26.65 13.01 -5.23
C ILE A 294 -27.73 14.06 -5.53
N PRO A 295 -28.28 14.11 -6.75
CA PRO A 295 -29.23 15.15 -7.14
C PRO A 295 -30.52 15.04 -6.31
N ASN A 296 -31.19 16.18 -6.07
CA ASN A 296 -32.48 16.20 -5.36
C ASN A 296 -33.63 15.66 -6.22
N THR A 297 -33.46 15.67 -7.54
CA THR A 297 -34.44 15.21 -8.52
C THR A 297 -33.69 14.52 -9.66
N CYS A 298 -34.18 13.38 -10.11
CA CYS A 298 -33.67 12.73 -11.30
C CYS A 298 -33.93 13.58 -12.55
N SER A 299 -33.02 13.48 -13.51
CA SER A 299 -33.10 14.29 -14.73
C SER A 299 -34.10 13.74 -15.75
N ASN A 300 -34.52 12.47 -15.60
CA ASN A 300 -35.42 11.73 -16.49
C ASN A 300 -34.96 11.70 -17.96
N LEU A 301 -33.70 12.03 -18.25
CA LEU A 301 -33.15 11.99 -19.60
C LEU A 301 -32.60 10.59 -19.90
N LEU A 302 -33.51 9.61 -20.03
CA LEU A 302 -33.16 8.35 -20.68
C LEU A 302 -33.09 8.54 -22.19
N THR A 303 -32.06 7.98 -22.82
CA THR A 303 -32.09 7.79 -24.27
C THR A 303 -33.18 6.77 -24.60
N LYS A 304 -33.74 6.84 -25.81
CA LYS A 304 -34.72 5.85 -26.28
C LYS A 304 -34.20 4.42 -26.17
N GLU A 305 -32.92 4.21 -26.50
CA GLU A 305 -32.26 2.91 -26.40
C GLU A 305 -32.28 2.34 -24.97
N ILE A 306 -31.96 3.16 -23.97
CA ILE A 306 -31.99 2.71 -22.56
C ILE A 306 -33.43 2.45 -22.10
N ALA A 307 -34.39 3.28 -22.54
CA ALA A 307 -35.79 3.09 -22.20
C ALA A 307 -36.36 1.78 -22.80
N ASP A 308 -36.05 1.48 -24.06
CA ASP A 308 -36.46 0.25 -24.73
C ASP A 308 -35.86 -0.99 -24.04
N ASP A 309 -34.57 -0.93 -23.65
CA ASP A 309 -33.91 -2.01 -22.90
C ASP A 309 -34.53 -2.22 -21.50
N LEU A 310 -34.95 -1.15 -20.82
CA LEU A 310 -35.62 -1.23 -19.52
C LEU A 310 -37.02 -1.85 -19.62
N GLU A 311 -37.76 -1.57 -20.69
CA GLU A 311 -39.06 -2.18 -20.96
C GLU A 311 -38.92 -3.68 -21.27
N GLU A 312 -37.91 -4.07 -22.06
CA GLU A 312 -37.60 -5.49 -22.30
C GLU A 312 -37.23 -6.23 -21.01
N ALA A 313 -36.60 -5.53 -20.06
CA ALA A 313 -36.16 -6.09 -18.79
C ALA A 313 -37.22 -6.04 -17.66
N LYS A 314 -38.46 -5.59 -17.92
CA LYS A 314 -39.45 -5.31 -16.86
C LYS A 314 -39.78 -6.48 -15.93
N ASP A 315 -39.74 -7.70 -16.46
CA ASP A 315 -40.09 -8.94 -15.73
C ASP A 315 -38.84 -9.67 -15.18
N LYS A 316 -37.65 -9.05 -15.29
CA LYS A 316 -36.37 -9.62 -14.85
C LYS A 316 -35.70 -8.76 -13.77
N LYS A 317 -34.74 -9.36 -13.06
CA LYS A 317 -33.87 -8.63 -12.16
C LYS A 317 -32.99 -7.67 -12.96
N LYS A 318 -32.85 -6.42 -12.52
CA LYS A 318 -32.07 -5.40 -13.22
C LYS A 318 -30.77 -5.14 -12.46
N VAL A 319 -29.64 -5.41 -13.12
CA VAL A 319 -28.30 -5.28 -12.53
C VAL A 319 -27.54 -4.18 -13.26
N LEU A 320 -27.14 -3.14 -12.54
CA LEU A 320 -26.25 -2.12 -13.06
C LEU A 320 -24.80 -2.61 -12.96
N VAL A 321 -23.98 -2.38 -13.99
CA VAL A 321 -22.55 -2.71 -13.98
C VAL A 321 -21.74 -1.47 -14.38
N SER A 322 -20.80 -1.05 -13.53
CA SER A 322 -19.93 0.11 -13.80
C SER A 322 -18.61 0.04 -13.05
N PHE A 323 -17.50 0.12 -13.79
CA PHE A 323 -16.14 0.18 -13.23
C PHE A 323 -15.55 1.60 -13.22
N GLY A 324 -16.41 2.62 -13.29
CA GLY A 324 -16.00 4.03 -13.19
C GLY A 324 -15.67 4.68 -14.54
N THR A 325 -14.85 5.74 -14.51
CA THR A 325 -14.41 6.49 -15.71
C THR A 325 -12.90 6.50 -15.93
N VAL A 326 -12.13 6.18 -14.88
CA VAL A 326 -10.67 6.18 -14.94
C VAL A 326 -10.14 4.81 -15.36
N MET A 327 -10.72 3.75 -14.79
CA MET A 327 -10.35 2.38 -15.13
C MET A 327 -11.19 1.89 -16.31
N ASP A 328 -10.60 1.92 -17.51
CA ASP A 328 -11.25 1.37 -18.70
C ASP A 328 -11.20 -0.18 -18.66
N PRO A 329 -12.35 -0.87 -18.65
CA PRO A 329 -12.38 -2.34 -18.66
C PRO A 329 -11.77 -2.96 -19.91
N LYS A 330 -11.56 -2.20 -21.01
CA LYS A 330 -10.79 -2.67 -22.18
C LYS A 330 -9.34 -3.04 -21.84
N LEU A 331 -8.81 -2.52 -20.73
CA LEU A 331 -7.45 -2.81 -20.28
C LEU A 331 -7.34 -4.13 -19.50
N MET A 332 -8.47 -4.75 -19.12
CA MET A 332 -8.49 -6.08 -18.51
C MET A 332 -7.95 -7.15 -19.46
N SER A 333 -7.39 -8.24 -18.90
CA SER A 333 -7.02 -9.43 -19.67
C SER A 333 -8.20 -9.98 -20.49
N VAL A 334 -7.89 -10.68 -21.58
CA VAL A 334 -8.91 -11.33 -22.43
C VAL A 334 -9.76 -12.31 -21.61
N GLU A 335 -9.10 -13.07 -20.73
CA GLU A 335 -9.71 -14.05 -19.83
C GLU A 335 -10.66 -13.38 -18.84
N SER A 336 -10.26 -12.25 -18.25
CA SER A 336 -11.10 -11.53 -17.29
C SER A 336 -12.36 -10.98 -17.94
N ARG A 337 -12.24 -10.38 -19.14
CA ARG A 337 -13.40 -9.91 -19.91
C ARG A 337 -14.31 -11.06 -20.36
N LYS A 338 -13.73 -12.18 -20.79
CA LYS A 338 -14.47 -13.40 -21.14
C LYS A 338 -15.27 -13.93 -19.95
N ASN A 339 -14.61 -14.09 -18.80
CA ASN A 339 -15.23 -14.62 -17.59
C ASN A 339 -16.29 -13.67 -17.00
N LEU A 340 -16.16 -12.35 -17.20
CA LEU A 340 -17.23 -11.38 -16.90
C LEU A 340 -18.48 -11.66 -17.73
N MET A 341 -18.33 -11.81 -19.05
CA MET A 341 -19.46 -12.10 -19.95
C MET A 341 -20.10 -13.46 -19.64
N GLU A 342 -19.29 -14.49 -19.39
CA GLU A 342 -19.80 -15.82 -19.00
C GLU A 342 -20.54 -15.78 -17.66
N ALA A 343 -20.04 -15.01 -16.68
CA ALA A 343 -20.72 -14.85 -15.40
C ALA A 343 -22.10 -14.22 -15.58
N PHE A 344 -22.20 -13.13 -16.36
CA PHE A 344 -23.47 -12.47 -16.66
C PHE A 344 -24.43 -13.38 -17.45
N GLN A 345 -23.91 -14.13 -18.42
CA GLN A 345 -24.71 -15.09 -19.18
C GLN A 345 -25.32 -16.18 -18.30
N THR A 346 -24.59 -16.64 -17.28
CA THR A 346 -25.04 -17.74 -16.41
C THR A 346 -26.07 -17.27 -15.36
N VAL A 347 -26.22 -15.97 -15.14
CA VAL A 347 -27.26 -15.40 -14.26
C VAL A 347 -28.44 -14.94 -15.14
N ASP A 348 -29.18 -15.93 -15.66
CA ASP A 348 -30.26 -15.77 -16.65
C ASP A 348 -31.53 -15.07 -16.11
N GLU A 349 -31.71 -15.08 -14.79
CA GLU A 349 -32.74 -14.34 -14.05
C GLU A 349 -32.56 -12.80 -14.08
N ALA A 350 -31.39 -12.32 -14.53
CA ALA A 350 -31.03 -10.91 -14.54
C ALA A 350 -30.71 -10.37 -15.95
N VAL A 351 -31.00 -9.08 -16.15
CA VAL A 351 -30.53 -8.26 -17.27
C VAL A 351 -29.50 -7.26 -16.75
N PHE A 352 -28.34 -7.22 -17.41
CA PHE A 352 -27.20 -6.42 -17.02
C PHE A 352 -27.10 -5.15 -17.86
N PHE A 353 -27.23 -3.99 -17.23
CA PHE A 353 -27.00 -2.68 -17.84
C PHE A 353 -25.56 -2.28 -17.58
N TRP A 354 -24.68 -2.53 -18.54
CA TRP A 354 -23.25 -2.30 -18.39
C TRP A 354 -22.81 -1.01 -19.06
N LYS A 355 -22.30 -0.07 -18.26
CA LYS A 355 -21.51 1.05 -18.75
C LYS A 355 -20.18 0.56 -19.33
N GLY A 356 -20.08 0.55 -20.65
CA GLY A 356 -18.91 0.07 -21.38
C GLY A 356 -19.06 0.31 -22.88
N GLU A 357 -18.09 -0.15 -23.64
CA GLU A 357 -18.13 -0.03 -25.10
C GLU A 357 -18.15 -1.41 -25.74
N ARG A 358 -18.71 -1.55 -26.95
CA ARG A 358 -18.76 -2.83 -27.65
C ARG A 358 -17.36 -3.40 -27.95
N GLU A 359 -16.33 -2.58 -27.94
CA GLU A 359 -14.94 -3.04 -28.04
C GLU A 359 -14.51 -3.96 -26.87
N LEU A 360 -15.31 -4.06 -25.81
CA LEU A 360 -15.09 -5.03 -24.73
C LEU A 360 -15.07 -6.48 -25.22
N ILE A 361 -15.74 -6.81 -26.33
CA ILE A 361 -15.67 -8.15 -26.94
C ILE A 361 -14.54 -8.30 -27.96
N LYS A 362 -13.73 -7.27 -28.20
CA LYS A 362 -12.60 -7.35 -29.12
C LYS A 362 -11.60 -8.40 -28.64
N ASN A 363 -11.22 -9.31 -29.54
CA ASN A 363 -10.35 -10.46 -29.28
C ASN A 363 -10.92 -11.46 -28.25
N ILE A 364 -12.24 -11.47 -28.05
CA ILE A 364 -12.94 -12.49 -27.27
C ILE A 364 -13.76 -13.34 -28.24
N SER A 365 -13.62 -14.66 -28.19
CA SER A 365 -14.36 -15.60 -29.05
C SER A 365 -15.84 -15.79 -28.64
N VAL A 366 -16.43 -14.81 -27.94
CA VAL A 366 -17.77 -14.89 -27.34
C VAL A 366 -18.59 -13.67 -27.77
N SER A 367 -19.82 -13.91 -28.22
CA SER A 367 -20.80 -12.85 -28.50
C SER A 367 -21.28 -12.20 -27.19
N ILE A 368 -21.70 -10.93 -27.25
CA ILE A 368 -22.36 -10.30 -26.10
C ILE A 368 -23.61 -11.15 -25.75
N PRO A 369 -23.78 -11.61 -24.49
CA PRO A 369 -24.95 -12.36 -24.09
C PRO A 369 -26.23 -11.54 -24.28
N THR A 370 -27.35 -12.19 -24.61
CA THR A 370 -28.62 -11.49 -24.88
C THR A 370 -29.16 -10.74 -23.66
N ASN A 371 -28.81 -11.17 -22.45
CA ASN A 371 -29.15 -10.49 -21.20
C ASN A 371 -28.15 -9.40 -20.79
N VAL A 372 -27.21 -9.00 -21.65
CA VAL A 372 -26.24 -7.93 -21.38
C VAL A 372 -26.46 -6.77 -22.37
N LYS A 373 -26.79 -5.60 -21.81
CA LYS A 373 -27.03 -4.34 -22.53
C LYS A 373 -25.85 -3.40 -22.29
N ILE A 374 -25.04 -3.17 -23.33
CA ILE A 374 -23.83 -2.35 -23.22
C ILE A 374 -24.09 -0.94 -23.73
N HIS A 375 -23.89 0.05 -22.86
CA HIS A 375 -24.08 1.47 -23.16
C HIS A 375 -22.80 2.25 -22.88
N LYS A 376 -22.37 3.11 -23.80
CA LYS A 376 -21.16 3.94 -23.61
C LYS A 376 -21.27 4.83 -22.37
N TRP A 377 -22.48 5.34 -22.13
CA TRP A 377 -22.82 6.13 -20.96
C TRP A 377 -24.19 5.71 -20.44
N LEU A 378 -24.31 5.66 -19.12
CA LEU A 378 -25.56 5.39 -18.42
C LEU A 378 -25.82 6.56 -17.46
N PRO A 379 -27.06 7.06 -17.33
CA PRO A 379 -27.44 7.98 -16.27
C PRO A 379 -27.50 7.19 -14.95
N GLN A 380 -26.32 6.82 -14.44
CA GLN A 380 -26.10 5.83 -13.37
C GLN A 380 -26.98 6.09 -12.14
N ASN A 381 -27.04 7.34 -11.68
CA ASN A 381 -27.83 7.72 -10.53
C ASN A 381 -29.34 7.62 -10.81
N ASP A 382 -29.81 8.06 -11.98
CA ASP A 382 -31.24 7.97 -12.32
C ASP A 382 -31.67 6.50 -12.40
N LEU A 383 -30.83 5.63 -12.97
CA LEU A 383 -31.07 4.18 -12.99
C LEU A 383 -31.19 3.58 -11.58
N LEU A 384 -30.29 3.97 -10.67
CA LEU A 384 -30.31 3.49 -9.30
C LEU A 384 -31.53 3.98 -8.51
N VAL A 385 -31.96 5.24 -8.72
CA VAL A 385 -33.03 5.88 -7.94
C VAL A 385 -34.42 5.53 -8.47
N ASP A 386 -34.63 5.63 -9.80
CA ASP A 386 -35.98 5.64 -10.40
C ASP A 386 -36.36 4.36 -11.15
N PHE A 387 -35.38 3.53 -11.53
CA PHE A 387 -35.63 2.37 -12.40
C PHE A 387 -35.54 1.02 -11.69
N ASN A 388 -35.60 1.01 -10.35
CA ASN A 388 -35.64 -0.18 -9.50
C ASN A 388 -34.52 -1.17 -9.83
N MET A 389 -33.27 -0.70 -9.85
CA MET A 389 -32.12 -1.60 -9.96
C MET A 389 -32.06 -2.50 -8.72
N ASP A 390 -31.98 -3.81 -8.92
CA ASP A 390 -31.93 -4.79 -7.83
C ASP A 390 -30.52 -4.93 -7.24
N LEU A 391 -29.49 -4.68 -8.05
CA LEU A 391 -28.09 -4.85 -7.66
C LEU A 391 -27.19 -3.92 -8.46
N PHE A 392 -26.09 -3.49 -7.85
CA PHE A 392 -25.02 -2.77 -8.52
C PHE A 392 -23.68 -3.53 -8.42
N VAL A 393 -23.16 -4.02 -9.55
CA VAL A 393 -21.78 -4.51 -9.67
C VAL A 393 -20.85 -3.33 -9.92
N SER A 394 -19.98 -3.03 -8.96
CA SER A 394 -19.18 -1.81 -8.96
C SER A 394 -17.72 -2.04 -8.59
N HIS A 395 -16.84 -1.23 -9.18
CA HIS A 395 -15.46 -1.06 -8.71
C HIS A 395 -15.33 -0.36 -7.34
N MET A 396 -16.43 0.07 -6.71
CA MET A 396 -16.43 0.72 -5.39
C MET A 396 -15.73 2.09 -5.32
N GLY A 397 -15.68 2.85 -6.42
CA GLY A 397 -15.35 4.28 -6.32
C GLY A 397 -16.35 4.99 -5.40
N ILE A 398 -15.88 5.97 -4.63
CA ILE A 398 -16.68 6.65 -3.59
C ILE A 398 -18.04 7.18 -4.11
N GLY A 399 -18.08 7.62 -5.38
CA GLY A 399 -19.31 8.05 -6.03
C GLY A 399 -20.32 6.93 -6.22
N SER A 400 -19.90 5.80 -6.79
CA SER A 400 -20.75 4.63 -6.96
C SER A 400 -21.22 4.05 -5.63
N PHE A 401 -20.35 4.03 -4.61
CA PHE A 401 -20.73 3.60 -3.27
C PHE A 401 -21.79 4.53 -2.67
N THR A 402 -21.59 5.84 -2.76
CA THR A 402 -22.55 6.83 -2.24
C THR A 402 -23.88 6.74 -2.99
N GLU A 403 -23.87 6.69 -4.32
CA GLU A 403 -25.09 6.57 -5.14
C GLU A 403 -25.88 5.29 -4.80
N ALA A 404 -25.21 4.15 -4.60
CA ALA A 404 -25.85 2.91 -4.17
C ALA A 404 -26.49 3.03 -2.78
N ALA A 405 -25.78 3.63 -1.82
CA ALA A 405 -26.25 3.82 -0.45
C ALA A 405 -27.48 4.75 -0.39
N TYR A 406 -27.47 5.86 -1.12
CA TYR A 406 -28.60 6.79 -1.21
C TYR A 406 -29.78 6.23 -2.02
N SER A 407 -29.53 5.25 -2.89
CA SER A 407 -30.59 4.59 -3.67
C SER A 407 -31.17 3.36 -2.97
N GLY A 408 -30.49 2.84 -1.94
CA GLY A 408 -30.90 1.63 -1.23
C GLY A 408 -30.65 0.35 -2.01
N VAL A 409 -29.65 0.35 -2.90
CA VAL A 409 -29.30 -0.76 -3.78
C VAL A 409 -28.05 -1.48 -3.25
N PRO A 410 -28.09 -2.82 -3.05
CA PRO A 410 -26.94 -3.59 -2.61
C PRO A 410 -25.85 -3.67 -3.69
N LEU A 411 -24.63 -4.05 -3.28
CA LEU A 411 -23.45 -4.04 -4.12
C LEU A 411 -22.78 -5.42 -4.24
N VAL A 412 -22.28 -5.72 -5.44
CA VAL A 412 -21.15 -6.63 -5.63
C VAL A 412 -19.91 -5.79 -5.92
N ALA A 413 -18.96 -5.82 -5.00
CA ALA A 413 -17.75 -5.03 -4.98
C ALA A 413 -16.60 -5.75 -5.67
N VAL A 414 -16.10 -5.16 -6.77
CA VAL A 414 -14.91 -5.61 -7.51
C VAL A 414 -13.85 -4.49 -7.46
N PRO A 415 -13.30 -4.16 -6.27
CA PRO A 415 -12.36 -3.06 -6.11
C PRO A 415 -11.06 -3.32 -6.89
N ILE A 416 -10.50 -2.24 -7.44
CA ILE A 416 -9.34 -2.27 -8.35
C ILE A 416 -8.12 -1.63 -7.70
N PHE A 417 -8.24 -0.37 -7.25
CA PHE A 417 -7.12 0.39 -6.69
C PHE A 417 -7.55 1.52 -5.75
N VAL A 418 -6.60 2.07 -4.99
CA VAL A 418 -6.77 3.24 -4.11
C VAL A 418 -7.94 3.01 -3.14
N ASP A 419 -8.87 3.95 -3.04
CA ASP A 419 -9.90 4.03 -2.00
C ASP A 419 -10.96 2.94 -2.13
N GLN A 420 -11.00 2.23 -3.25
CA GLN A 420 -12.04 1.26 -3.57
C GLN A 420 -12.12 0.10 -2.58
N HIS A 421 -10.96 -0.40 -2.12
CA HIS A 421 -10.90 -1.44 -1.10
C HIS A 421 -11.39 -0.91 0.26
N TYR A 422 -11.03 0.33 0.60
CA TYR A 422 -11.50 1.02 1.80
C TYR A 422 -13.02 1.23 1.78
N ASN A 423 -13.57 1.68 0.65
CA ASN A 423 -15.00 1.87 0.46
C ASN A 423 -15.77 0.55 0.55
N TYR A 424 -15.20 -0.56 0.05
CA TYR A 424 -15.76 -1.89 0.29
C TYR A 424 -15.82 -2.22 1.79
N VAL A 425 -14.75 -1.99 2.56
CA VAL A 425 -14.75 -2.26 4.00
C VAL A 425 -15.87 -1.47 4.69
N CYS A 426 -16.05 -0.21 4.31
CA CYS A 426 -17.14 0.63 4.80
C CYS A 426 -18.52 0.05 4.47
N ALA A 427 -18.74 -0.36 3.22
CA ALA A 427 -19.99 -0.94 2.75
C ALA A 427 -20.27 -2.33 3.37
N SER A 428 -19.23 -3.14 3.58
CA SER A 428 -19.30 -4.46 4.19
C SER A 428 -19.71 -4.38 5.66
N ARG A 429 -19.18 -3.40 6.41
CA ARG A 429 -19.60 -3.10 7.79
C ARG A 429 -21.09 -2.77 7.88
N LEU A 430 -21.64 -2.12 6.86
CA LEU A 430 -23.07 -1.82 6.76
C LEU A 430 -23.89 -3.02 6.25
N GLY A 431 -23.24 -4.12 5.89
CA GLY A 431 -23.86 -5.35 5.40
C GLY A 431 -24.51 -5.20 4.03
N ILE A 432 -24.07 -4.24 3.20
CA ILE A 432 -24.69 -3.93 1.90
C ILE A 432 -23.83 -4.33 0.68
N ALA A 433 -22.64 -4.90 0.90
CA ALA A 433 -21.71 -5.23 -0.17
C ALA A 433 -21.10 -6.63 -0.04
N ARG A 434 -21.03 -7.36 -1.16
CA ARG A 434 -20.34 -8.65 -1.31
C ARG A 434 -19.05 -8.46 -2.08
N PHE A 435 -17.92 -8.94 -1.55
CA PHE A 435 -16.63 -8.82 -2.22
C PHE A 435 -16.38 -9.89 -3.28
N VAL A 436 -15.76 -9.47 -4.38
CA VAL A 436 -15.17 -10.33 -5.40
C VAL A 436 -13.76 -9.83 -5.70
N ASP A 437 -12.78 -10.71 -5.50
CA ASP A 437 -11.39 -10.41 -5.85
C ASP A 437 -11.22 -10.39 -7.37
N LYS A 438 -10.81 -9.23 -7.91
CA LYS A 438 -10.51 -9.03 -9.33
C LYS A 438 -9.52 -10.07 -9.88
N ALA A 439 -8.57 -10.53 -9.06
CA ALA A 439 -7.57 -11.51 -9.49
C ALA A 439 -8.21 -12.85 -9.88
N THR A 440 -9.38 -13.18 -9.31
CA THR A 440 -10.12 -14.40 -9.62
C THR A 440 -10.85 -14.34 -10.96
N LEU A 441 -11.13 -13.14 -11.48
CA LEU A 441 -11.82 -12.96 -12.77
C LEU A 441 -11.02 -13.53 -13.93
N SER A 442 -9.69 -13.50 -13.88
CA SER A 442 -8.84 -14.12 -14.90
C SER A 442 -8.92 -15.65 -14.91
N LYS A 443 -9.37 -16.27 -13.81
CA LYS A 443 -9.34 -17.72 -13.59
C LYS A 443 -10.69 -18.38 -13.80
N SER A 444 -11.78 -17.75 -13.37
CA SER A 444 -13.12 -18.33 -13.47
C SER A 444 -14.23 -17.27 -13.39
N SER A 445 -15.30 -17.49 -14.14
CA SER A 445 -16.57 -16.73 -14.05
C SER A 445 -17.40 -17.07 -12.81
N LYS A 446 -17.16 -18.25 -12.21
CA LYS A 446 -18.02 -18.81 -11.16
C LYS A 446 -18.14 -17.92 -9.92
N ASN A 447 -17.02 -17.42 -9.40
CA ASN A 447 -17.02 -16.60 -8.18
C ASN A 447 -17.86 -15.33 -8.32
N LEU A 448 -17.81 -14.69 -9.49
CA LEU A 448 -18.60 -13.50 -9.77
C LEU A 448 -20.09 -13.86 -9.94
N ALA A 449 -20.39 -14.91 -10.69
CA ALA A 449 -21.77 -15.36 -10.88
C ALA A 449 -22.44 -15.74 -9.55
N ASP A 450 -21.74 -16.48 -8.70
CA ASP A 450 -22.23 -16.88 -7.37
C ASP A 450 -22.42 -15.65 -6.47
N ALA A 451 -21.47 -14.70 -6.45
CA ALA A 451 -21.62 -13.46 -5.70
C ALA A 451 -22.81 -12.60 -6.15
N ILE A 452 -23.10 -12.57 -7.47
CA ILE A 452 -24.25 -11.85 -8.02
C ILE A 452 -25.56 -12.53 -7.60
N ARG A 453 -25.67 -13.86 -7.77
CA ARG A 453 -26.88 -14.61 -7.35
C ARG A 453 -27.12 -14.46 -5.86
N ASP A 454 -26.09 -14.63 -5.05
CA ASP A 454 -26.17 -14.46 -3.61
C ASP A 454 -26.69 -13.05 -3.28
N ALA A 455 -26.10 -12.00 -3.86
CA ALA A 455 -26.48 -10.62 -3.57
C ALA A 455 -27.91 -10.26 -4.04
N LEU A 456 -28.39 -10.84 -5.14
CA LEU A 456 -29.77 -10.66 -5.64
C LEU A 456 -30.83 -11.24 -4.69
N HIS A 457 -30.49 -12.29 -3.93
CA HIS A 457 -31.43 -13.01 -3.07
C HIS A 457 -31.16 -12.85 -1.57
N TYR A 458 -30.03 -12.25 -1.18
CA TYR A 458 -29.64 -12.11 0.21
C TYR A 458 -30.44 -11.02 0.94
N LYS A 459 -31.54 -11.45 1.56
CA LYS A 459 -32.53 -10.60 2.24
C LYS A 459 -31.94 -9.56 3.18
N ASN A 460 -30.89 -9.92 3.94
CA ASN A 460 -30.29 -8.99 4.90
C ASN A 460 -29.59 -7.81 4.20
N SER A 461 -28.86 -8.04 3.11
CA SER A 461 -28.20 -6.94 2.37
C SER A 461 -29.20 -6.00 1.73
N ILE A 462 -30.28 -6.55 1.17
CA ILE A 462 -31.39 -5.77 0.60
C ILE A 462 -32.05 -4.93 1.70
N ALA A 463 -32.42 -5.56 2.83
CA ALA A 463 -33.05 -4.86 3.96
C ALA A 463 -32.15 -3.77 4.55
N ASN A 464 -30.86 -4.06 4.74
CA ASN A 464 -29.88 -3.09 5.23
C ASN A 464 -29.71 -1.92 4.26
N SER A 465 -29.72 -2.16 2.95
CA SER A 465 -29.62 -1.10 1.94
C SER A 465 -30.83 -0.16 1.99
N ILE A 466 -32.04 -0.72 2.06
CA ILE A 466 -33.29 0.06 2.20
C ILE A 466 -33.28 0.88 3.50
N GLN A 467 -32.90 0.26 4.61
CA GLN A 467 -32.81 0.94 5.90
C GLN A 467 -31.75 2.05 5.90
N LEU A 468 -30.61 1.81 5.27
CA LEU A 468 -29.54 2.81 5.13
C LEU A 468 -30.01 4.04 4.36
N LYS A 469 -30.70 3.85 3.22
CA LYS A 469 -31.32 4.95 2.48
C LYS A 469 -32.22 5.80 3.37
N ALA A 470 -33.15 5.17 4.09
CA ALA A 470 -34.08 5.86 4.99
C ALA A 470 -33.37 6.60 6.15
N ASN A 471 -32.19 6.15 6.56
CA ASN A 471 -31.38 6.82 7.57
C ASN A 471 -30.61 8.02 7.00
N LEU A 472 -30.06 7.91 5.78
CA LEU A 472 -29.36 9.00 5.10
C LEU A 472 -30.29 10.18 4.82
N GLU A 473 -31.53 9.91 4.42
CA GLU A 473 -32.56 10.96 4.23
C GLU A 473 -32.83 11.79 5.50
N LYS A 474 -32.62 11.20 6.69
CA LYS A 474 -32.79 11.89 7.98
C LYS A 474 -31.55 12.70 8.41
N PHE A 475 -30.39 12.47 7.79
CA PHE A 475 -29.13 13.07 8.22
C PHE A 475 -28.99 14.56 7.82
N GLY A 476 -29.93 15.07 7.03
CA GLY A 476 -30.02 16.47 6.64
C GLY A 476 -29.28 16.79 5.34
N ASP A 477 -29.55 17.98 4.82
CA ASP A 477 -29.03 18.43 3.52
C ASP A 477 -27.54 18.77 3.58
N GLN A 478 -26.73 17.93 2.92
CA GLN A 478 -25.27 18.10 2.85
C GLN A 478 -24.86 19.33 2.01
N ARG A 479 -25.68 19.76 1.04
CA ARG A 479 -25.42 20.99 0.27
C ARG A 479 -25.62 22.21 1.14
N LYS A 480 -26.70 22.22 1.93
CA LYS A 480 -26.94 23.28 2.92
C LYS A 480 -25.78 23.37 3.91
N LYS A 481 -25.36 22.23 4.49
CA LYS A 481 -24.21 22.17 5.42
C LYS A 481 -22.94 22.75 4.78
N MET A 482 -22.67 22.41 3.52
CA MET A 482 -21.53 22.93 2.78
C MET A 482 -21.61 24.46 2.59
N ILE A 483 -22.76 24.98 2.14
CA ILE A 483 -22.94 26.43 1.91
C ILE A 483 -22.89 27.21 3.22
N ASP A 484 -23.52 26.71 4.29
CA ASP A 484 -23.45 27.33 5.63
C ASP A 484 -21.98 27.43 6.10
N HIS A 485 -21.19 26.37 5.91
CA HIS A 485 -19.77 26.38 6.26
C HIS A 485 -18.97 27.37 5.40
N ILE A 486 -19.20 27.41 4.08
CA ILE A 486 -18.51 28.35 3.20
C ILE A 486 -18.87 29.79 3.55
N ASN A 487 -20.14 30.08 3.86
CA ASN A 487 -20.60 31.39 4.31
C ASN A 487 -19.95 31.80 5.63
N PHE A 488 -19.80 30.86 6.57
CA PHE A 488 -19.03 31.08 7.78
C PHE A 488 -17.57 31.47 7.47
N ILE A 489 -16.88 30.74 6.59
CA ILE A 489 -15.52 31.11 6.19
C ILE A 489 -15.49 32.49 5.53
N LEU A 490 -16.42 32.80 4.62
CA LEU A 490 -16.52 34.11 3.96
C LEU A 490 -16.78 35.27 4.94
N SER A 491 -17.38 34.99 6.11
CA SER A 491 -17.64 35.99 7.17
C SER A 491 -16.40 36.35 7.99
N LEU A 492 -15.35 35.52 7.99
CA LEU A 492 -14.10 35.78 8.72
C LEU A 492 -13.39 37.01 8.14
N PRO A 493 -12.58 37.76 8.91
CA PRO A 493 -11.77 38.86 8.37
C PRO A 493 -10.85 38.42 7.22
N ALA A 494 -10.67 39.28 6.21
CA ALA A 494 -9.87 38.97 5.02
C ALA A 494 -8.37 38.78 5.32
N ASP A 495 -7.90 39.37 6.41
CA ASP A 495 -6.54 39.33 6.95
C ASP A 495 -6.40 38.31 8.09
N SER A 496 -7.45 37.52 8.36
CA SER A 496 -7.39 36.49 9.40
C SER A 496 -6.30 35.47 9.05
N THR A 497 -5.50 35.09 10.05
CA THR A 497 -4.48 34.05 9.89
C THR A 497 -5.09 32.70 10.23
N PRO A 498 -5.35 31.83 9.24
CA PRO A 498 -5.94 30.52 9.51
C PRO A 498 -4.93 29.61 10.23
N MET A 499 -5.40 28.98 11.30
CA MET A 499 -4.62 27.99 12.09
C MET A 499 -5.23 26.58 12.04
N ALA A 500 -6.20 26.37 11.15
CA ALA A 500 -6.98 25.13 11.03
C ALA A 500 -6.14 23.86 10.91
N PHE A 501 -4.97 23.94 10.28
CA PHE A 501 -4.06 22.82 10.04
C PHE A 501 -2.67 23.05 10.68
N HIS A 502 -2.59 23.90 11.70
CA HIS A 502 -1.33 24.21 12.38
C HIS A 502 -0.84 23.08 13.30
N ASN A 503 -1.68 22.07 13.56
CA ASN A 503 -1.36 20.92 14.40
C ASN A 503 -0.09 20.21 13.91
N TYR A 504 0.93 20.26 14.76
CA TYR A 504 2.26 19.74 14.44
C TYR A 504 2.41 18.33 14.98
N HIS A 505 2.13 17.32 14.14
CA HIS A 505 2.59 15.97 14.39
C HIS A 505 3.92 15.78 13.66
N ASN A 506 5.01 15.67 14.43
CA ASN A 506 6.38 15.58 13.92
C ASN A 506 6.70 14.21 13.28
N GLY A 507 5.67 13.47 12.86
CA GLY A 507 5.77 12.06 12.49
C GLY A 507 6.40 11.21 13.60
N THR A 508 6.28 11.62 14.87
CA THR A 508 7.01 11.00 15.99
C THR A 508 6.80 9.50 16.05
N SER A 509 5.59 9.02 15.74
CA SER A 509 5.29 7.58 15.64
C SER A 509 6.09 6.89 14.53
N VAL A 510 6.15 7.45 13.32
CA VAL A 510 6.92 6.89 12.20
C VAL A 510 8.42 7.04 12.42
N LYS A 511 8.89 8.15 13.02
CA LYS A 511 10.29 8.31 13.42
C LYS A 511 10.67 7.25 14.45
N LEU A 512 9.83 7.00 15.46
CA LEU A 512 10.02 5.92 16.43
C LEU A 512 10.03 4.56 15.75
N SER A 513 9.06 4.24 14.90
CA SER A 513 9.00 2.96 14.18
C SER A 513 10.17 2.77 13.21
N LEU A 514 10.60 3.82 12.50
CA LEU A 514 11.77 3.79 11.63
C LEU A 514 13.08 3.72 12.40
N LEU A 515 13.17 4.35 13.58
CA LEU A 515 14.30 4.18 14.51
C LEU A 515 14.36 2.74 15.04
N SER A 516 13.21 2.15 15.40
CA SER A 516 13.11 0.75 15.78
C SER A 516 13.51 -0.20 14.63
N LEU A 517 13.08 0.08 13.40
CA LEU A 517 13.49 -0.70 12.22
C LEU A 517 14.97 -0.48 11.86
N ALA A 518 15.49 0.73 12.02
CA ALA A 518 16.91 1.04 11.85
C ALA A 518 17.77 0.38 12.94
N HIS A 519 17.22 0.10 14.12
CA HIS A 519 17.86 -0.75 15.13
C HIS A 519 17.89 -2.23 14.74
N LEU A 520 16.92 -2.71 13.95
CA LEU A 520 16.87 -4.09 13.46
C LEU A 520 17.74 -4.32 12.21
N ALA A 521 17.94 -3.32 11.36
CA ALA A 521 18.72 -3.47 10.12
C ALA A 521 20.18 -3.94 10.34
N PRO A 522 20.93 -3.44 11.34
CA PRO A 522 22.25 -3.98 11.70
C PRO A 522 22.18 -5.45 12.11
N GLN A 523 21.13 -5.87 12.83
CA GLN A 523 20.96 -7.27 13.24
C GLN A 523 20.79 -8.18 12.03
N TYR A 524 19.98 -7.79 11.04
CA TYR A 524 19.83 -8.56 9.80
C TYR A 524 21.10 -8.58 8.95
N VAL A 525 21.82 -7.47 8.86
CA VAL A 525 23.10 -7.40 8.13
C VAL A 525 24.14 -8.31 8.80
N VAL A 526 24.25 -8.25 10.12
CA VAL A 526 25.07 -9.15 10.94
C VAL A 526 24.63 -10.60 10.68
N SER A 527 23.36 -10.96 10.85
CA SER A 527 22.86 -12.32 10.62
C SER A 527 23.17 -12.84 9.22
N ILE A 528 23.02 -12.01 8.18
CA ILE A 528 23.37 -12.40 6.79
C ILE A 528 24.88 -12.57 6.63
N LEU A 529 25.68 -11.65 7.17
CA LEU A 529 27.14 -11.70 7.14
C LEU A 529 27.71 -12.93 7.87
N PHE A 530 27.01 -13.48 8.87
CA PHE A 530 27.41 -14.70 9.59
C PHE A 530 26.81 -15.98 8.99
N PHE A 531 25.56 -15.93 8.52
CA PHE A 531 24.85 -17.10 7.99
C PHE A 531 25.40 -17.57 6.65
N VAL A 532 25.77 -16.64 5.75
CA VAL A 532 26.30 -17.00 4.43
C VAL A 532 27.66 -17.72 4.52
N PRO A 533 28.66 -17.22 5.29
CA PRO A 533 29.91 -17.96 5.48
C PRO A 533 29.73 -19.29 6.20
N TYR A 534 28.84 -19.38 7.19
CA TYR A 534 28.51 -20.64 7.87
C TYR A 534 27.93 -21.66 6.90
N LEU A 535 26.98 -21.26 6.04
CA LEU A 535 26.41 -22.12 5.01
C LEU A 535 27.49 -22.61 4.02
N VAL A 536 28.38 -21.72 3.58
CA VAL A 536 29.51 -22.06 2.71
C VAL A 536 30.45 -23.05 3.38
N PHE A 537 30.75 -22.87 4.68
CA PHE A 537 31.55 -23.82 5.46
C PHE A 537 30.88 -25.19 5.54
N CYS A 538 29.60 -25.26 5.88
CA CYS A 538 28.85 -26.52 5.93
C CYS A 538 28.87 -27.25 4.59
N VAL A 539 28.64 -26.53 3.48
CA VAL A 539 28.68 -27.11 2.12
C VAL A 539 30.09 -27.61 1.78
N ALA A 540 31.13 -26.83 2.09
CA ALA A 540 32.51 -27.25 1.85
C ALA A 540 32.87 -28.52 2.64
N VAL A 541 32.46 -28.62 3.90
CA VAL A 541 32.66 -29.81 4.73
C VAL A 541 31.92 -31.02 4.17
N SER A 542 30.67 -30.86 3.74
CA SER A 542 29.90 -31.94 3.09
C SER A 542 30.55 -32.44 1.81
N ILE A 543 31.03 -31.54 0.95
CA ILE A 543 31.74 -31.90 -0.30
C ILE A 543 33.05 -32.65 0.03
N CYS A 544 33.81 -32.18 1.02
CA CYS A 544 35.02 -32.89 1.46
C CYS A 544 34.70 -34.29 1.99
N PHE A 545 33.58 -34.47 2.70
CA PHE A 545 33.15 -35.77 3.20
C PHE A 545 32.77 -36.73 2.06
N GLU A 546 31.99 -36.27 1.09
CA GLU A 546 31.63 -37.06 -0.10
C GLU A 546 32.85 -37.42 -0.95
N LEU A 547 33.80 -36.49 -1.14
CA LEU A 547 35.04 -36.77 -1.85
C LEU A 547 35.92 -37.78 -1.11
N CYS A 548 35.95 -37.73 0.23
CA CYS A 548 36.63 -38.73 1.04
C CYS A 548 35.97 -40.12 0.94
N GLU A 549 34.64 -40.21 0.97
CA GLU A 549 33.93 -41.49 0.80
C GLU A 549 34.08 -42.07 -0.61
N TRP A 550 33.98 -41.22 -1.64
CA TRP A 550 34.19 -41.61 -3.03
C TRP A 550 35.59 -42.18 -3.25
N TRP A 551 36.61 -41.49 -2.74
CA TRP A 551 38.00 -41.95 -2.85
C TRP A 551 38.26 -43.25 -2.06
N HIS A 552 37.62 -43.41 -0.90
CA HIS A 552 37.71 -44.67 -0.13
C HIS A 552 37.07 -45.85 -0.86
N GLY A 553 35.94 -45.62 -1.54
CA GLY A 553 35.27 -46.62 -2.38
C GLY A 553 36.11 -47.00 -3.62
N GLU A 554 36.90 -46.07 -4.14
CA GLU A 554 37.77 -46.30 -5.29
C GLU A 554 39.05 -47.06 -4.89
N GLU A 555 39.64 -46.80 -3.72
CA GLU A 555 40.74 -47.61 -3.17
C GLU A 555 40.33 -49.06 -2.87
N GLU A 556 39.11 -49.32 -2.39
CA GLU A 556 38.60 -50.69 -2.23
C GLU A 556 38.43 -51.43 -3.57
N ASN A 557 38.05 -50.70 -4.63
CA ASN A 557 37.93 -51.24 -5.97
C ASN A 557 39.29 -51.48 -6.64
N ILE A 558 40.27 -50.59 -6.42
CA ILE A 558 41.65 -50.77 -6.87
C ILE A 558 42.31 -51.94 -6.15
N GLY A 559 42.13 -52.07 -4.82
CA GLY A 559 42.64 -53.19 -4.03
C GLY A 559 42.00 -54.56 -4.37
N LYS A 560 40.75 -54.56 -4.89
CA LYS A 560 40.11 -55.78 -5.43
C LYS A 560 40.61 -56.12 -6.85
N ASN A 561 40.95 -55.12 -7.67
CA ASN A 561 41.48 -55.34 -9.02
C ASN A 561 42.98 -55.71 -9.02
N GLU A 562 43.78 -55.19 -8.09
CA GLU A 562 45.20 -55.56 -7.94
C GLU A 562 45.40 -56.95 -7.35
N LYS A 563 44.47 -57.46 -6.53
CA LYS A 563 44.48 -58.88 -6.12
C LYS A 563 44.31 -59.88 -7.27
N LYS A 564 44.00 -59.42 -8.49
CA LYS A 564 43.94 -60.23 -9.72
C LYS A 564 45.18 -60.13 -10.62
N LYS A 565 46.15 -59.26 -10.33
CA LYS A 565 47.41 -59.19 -11.08
C LYS A 565 48.58 -59.35 -10.11
N LYS A 566 49.15 -60.55 -10.12
CA LYS A 566 50.33 -60.89 -9.32
C LYS A 566 51.62 -60.53 -10.04
N ASP A 567 52.60 -60.21 -9.19
CA ASP A 567 54.06 -60.33 -9.32
C ASP A 567 54.89 -59.21 -9.98
N ASN A 568 55.84 -58.75 -9.14
CA ASN A 568 57.11 -58.07 -9.40
C ASN A 568 57.15 -56.53 -9.56
N ASN A 569 56.97 -55.82 -8.44
CA ASN A 569 57.89 -54.80 -7.88
C ASN A 569 57.23 -54.04 -6.69
N GLU A 570 57.00 -54.72 -5.57
CA GLU A 570 56.12 -54.21 -4.49
C GLU A 570 56.78 -53.36 -3.38
N ALA A 571 58.05 -52.97 -3.49
CA ALA A 571 58.73 -52.24 -2.40
C ALA A 571 58.86 -50.72 -2.60
N GLU A 572 58.94 -50.23 -3.85
CA GLU A 572 59.05 -48.79 -4.14
C GLU A 572 57.68 -48.12 -4.38
N GLU A 573 56.73 -48.83 -5.00
CA GLU A 573 55.40 -48.30 -5.30
C GLU A 573 54.55 -48.07 -4.03
N LYS A 574 54.63 -49.00 -3.06
CA LYS A 574 53.99 -48.86 -1.73
C LYS A 574 54.59 -47.74 -0.89
N LYS A 575 55.85 -47.36 -1.09
CA LYS A 575 56.47 -46.20 -0.41
C LYS A 575 56.08 -44.87 -1.08
N GLY A 576 55.93 -44.85 -2.40
CA GLY A 576 55.44 -43.70 -3.18
C GLY A 576 53.97 -43.36 -2.85
N ALA A 577 53.10 -44.38 -2.84
CA ALA A 577 51.70 -44.23 -2.48
C ALA A 577 51.53 -43.77 -1.02
N ARG A 578 52.29 -44.34 -0.08
CA ARG A 578 52.23 -43.96 1.35
C ARG A 578 52.77 -42.55 1.61
N ARG A 579 53.78 -42.08 0.85
CA ARG A 579 54.25 -40.67 0.89
C ARG A 579 53.24 -39.70 0.29
N SER A 580 52.63 -40.06 -0.85
CA SER A 580 51.55 -39.28 -1.47
C SER A 580 50.34 -39.15 -0.54
N TRP A 581 49.98 -40.23 0.15
CA TRP A 581 48.89 -40.30 1.13
C TRP A 581 49.14 -39.43 2.37
N ILE A 582 50.35 -39.48 2.94
CA ILE A 582 50.74 -38.60 4.06
C ILE A 582 50.72 -37.12 3.63
N LEU A 583 51.17 -36.81 2.41
CA LEU A 583 51.13 -35.46 1.85
C LEU A 583 49.70 -34.95 1.61
N ALA A 584 48.78 -35.81 1.15
CA ALA A 584 47.37 -35.46 0.95
C ALA A 584 46.63 -35.27 2.29
N MET A 585 46.89 -36.12 3.28
CA MET A 585 46.36 -35.99 4.63
C MET A 585 46.89 -34.73 5.32
N MET A 586 48.19 -34.45 5.21
CA MET A 586 48.79 -33.22 5.74
C MET A 586 48.22 -31.97 5.05
N LYS A 587 48.03 -31.99 3.72
CA LYS A 587 47.39 -30.87 3.00
C LYS A 587 45.94 -30.65 3.46
N SER A 588 45.18 -31.71 3.68
CA SER A 588 43.80 -31.63 4.15
C SER A 588 43.72 -31.09 5.59
N ILE A 589 44.62 -31.54 6.47
CA ILE A 589 44.74 -31.02 7.84
C ILE A 589 45.20 -29.55 7.84
N LEU A 590 46.14 -29.17 6.96
CA LEU A 590 46.59 -27.78 6.80
C LEU A 590 45.48 -26.86 6.27
N VAL A 591 44.64 -27.35 5.35
CA VAL A 591 43.46 -26.62 4.87
C VAL A 591 42.42 -26.49 5.97
N LEU A 592 42.13 -27.55 6.72
CA LEU A 592 41.22 -27.50 7.86
C LEU A 592 41.73 -26.54 8.94
N TYR A 593 43.02 -26.61 9.28
CA TYR A 593 43.66 -25.73 10.26
C TYR A 593 43.67 -24.28 9.78
N GLY A 594 43.95 -24.03 8.49
CA GLY A 594 43.88 -22.71 7.89
C GLY A 594 42.48 -22.11 7.92
N LEU A 595 41.45 -22.92 7.66
CA LEU A 595 40.04 -22.50 7.74
C LEU A 595 39.60 -22.25 9.19
N LEU A 596 39.97 -23.12 10.14
CA LEU A 596 39.73 -22.92 11.58
C LEU A 596 40.46 -21.68 12.11
N TYR A 597 41.71 -21.48 11.72
CA TYR A 597 42.49 -20.31 12.10
C TYR A 597 41.90 -19.02 11.53
N ALA A 598 41.47 -19.02 10.26
CA ALA A 598 40.78 -17.89 9.65
C ALA A 598 39.45 -17.58 10.35
N THR A 599 38.69 -18.62 10.70
CA THR A 599 37.41 -18.47 11.42
C THR A 599 37.63 -17.90 12.82
N CYS A 600 38.61 -18.41 13.57
CA CYS A 600 38.98 -17.87 14.89
C CYS A 600 39.55 -16.45 14.82
N ARG A 601 40.31 -16.10 13.77
CA ARG A 601 40.81 -14.73 13.55
C ARG A 601 39.68 -13.75 13.26
N VAL A 602 38.69 -14.15 12.44
CA VAL A 602 37.48 -13.34 12.20
C VAL A 602 36.67 -13.20 13.50
N PHE A 603 36.54 -14.27 14.29
CA PHE A 603 35.84 -14.22 15.58
C PHE A 603 36.52 -13.30 16.60
N ASN A 604 37.85 -13.34 16.71
CA ASN A 604 38.62 -12.44 17.59
C ASN A 604 38.57 -10.98 17.11
N LEU A 605 38.65 -10.74 15.79
CA LEU A 605 38.53 -9.39 15.24
C LEU A 605 37.14 -8.79 15.54
N VAL A 606 36.10 -9.62 15.54
CA VAL A 606 34.73 -9.23 15.88
C VAL A 606 34.55 -9.03 17.39
N ALA A 607 35.14 -9.87 18.23
CA ALA A 607 35.10 -9.74 19.69
C ALA A 607 35.81 -8.46 20.19
N GLU A 608 36.81 -7.97 19.46
CA GLU A 608 37.46 -6.68 19.74
C GLU A 608 36.66 -5.48 19.18
N PHE A 609 35.88 -5.67 18.11
CA PHE A 609 35.10 -4.60 17.49
C PHE A 609 33.77 -4.33 18.20
N ILE A 610 33.12 -5.37 18.74
CA ILE A 610 31.79 -5.26 19.38
C ILE A 610 31.79 -4.33 20.60
N PRO A 611 32.72 -4.42 21.56
CA PRO A 611 32.74 -3.52 22.73
C PRO A 611 33.00 -2.07 22.33
N THR A 612 33.94 -1.85 21.40
CA THR A 612 34.31 -0.51 20.91
C THR A 612 33.17 0.14 20.09
N PHE A 613 32.41 -0.66 19.33
CA PHE A 613 31.23 -0.21 18.59
C PHE A 613 30.03 0.03 19.50
N LEU A 614 29.87 -0.76 20.57
CA LEU A 614 28.84 -0.58 21.59
C LEU A 614 29.11 0.65 22.47
N ASP A 615 30.35 0.87 22.93
CA ASP A 615 30.72 2.03 23.74
C ASP A 615 30.53 3.36 22.98
N TYR A 616 30.77 3.37 21.67
CA TYR A 616 30.57 4.56 20.82
C TYR A 616 29.09 4.91 20.58
N PHE A 617 28.18 3.92 20.65
CA PHE A 617 26.73 4.10 20.40
C PHE A 617 25.87 4.16 21.67
N ILE A 618 26.33 3.55 22.77
CA ILE A 618 25.61 3.52 24.06
C ILE A 618 25.65 4.91 24.72
N ILE A 619 26.75 5.65 24.62
CA ILE A 619 26.89 6.97 25.26
C ILE A 619 25.86 8.00 24.73
N ASP A 620 25.44 7.91 23.47
CA ASP A 620 24.40 8.78 22.89
C ASP A 620 22.96 8.30 23.17
N SER A 621 22.78 7.06 23.62
CA SER A 621 21.46 6.39 23.73
C SER A 621 20.93 6.26 25.17
N MET A 622 21.74 6.60 26.18
CA MET A 622 21.47 6.31 27.60
C MET A 622 20.31 7.06 28.28
N PHE A 623 19.48 7.82 27.56
CA PHE A 623 18.39 8.58 28.19
C PHE A 623 16.99 7.93 28.15
N VAL A 624 16.79 6.78 27.51
CA VAL A 624 15.44 6.20 27.39
C VAL A 624 15.47 4.66 27.51
N CYS A 625 14.91 4.17 28.62
CA CYS A 625 14.48 2.79 28.91
C CYS A 625 15.53 1.75 29.36
N CYS A 626 15.83 1.72 30.66
CA CYS A 626 16.69 0.70 31.29
C CYS A 626 16.05 -0.72 31.40
N ASP A 627 14.72 -0.86 31.49
CA ASP A 627 14.13 -2.17 31.81
C ASP A 627 14.00 -3.13 30.61
N TYR A 628 13.74 -2.61 29.41
CA TYR A 628 13.65 -3.44 28.19
C TYR A 628 15.03 -3.92 27.73
N ILE A 629 16.06 -3.09 27.96
CA ILE A 629 17.46 -3.38 27.60
C ILE A 629 17.99 -4.53 28.47
N MET A 630 17.68 -4.56 29.77
CA MET A 630 18.10 -5.64 30.67
C MET A 630 17.48 -7.01 30.29
N GLY A 631 16.22 -7.03 29.85
CA GLY A 631 15.57 -8.25 29.33
C GLY A 631 16.21 -8.77 28.04
N VAL A 632 16.59 -7.87 27.13
CA VAL A 632 17.25 -8.21 25.86
C VAL A 632 18.70 -8.66 26.07
N ILE A 633 19.45 -8.01 26.97
CA ILE A 633 20.82 -8.42 27.33
C ILE A 633 20.83 -9.85 27.87
N SER A 634 19.93 -10.18 28.80
CA SER A 634 19.85 -11.54 29.38
C SER A 634 19.53 -12.63 28.35
N SER A 635 18.74 -12.29 27.31
CA SER A 635 18.34 -13.22 26.25
C SER A 635 19.45 -13.43 25.21
N ILE A 636 20.21 -12.38 24.89
CA ILE A 636 21.35 -12.42 23.96
C ILE A 636 22.52 -13.19 24.57
N ASP A 637 22.79 -12.99 25.86
CA ASP A 637 23.81 -13.76 26.58
C ASP A 637 23.47 -15.24 26.60
N MET A 638 22.22 -15.60 26.87
CA MET A 638 21.77 -17.00 26.89
C MET A 638 21.89 -17.69 25.53
N ILE A 639 21.51 -17.04 24.43
CA ILE A 639 21.60 -17.63 23.09
C ILE A 639 23.07 -17.74 22.65
N THR A 640 23.88 -16.73 22.92
CA THR A 640 25.31 -16.73 22.58
C THR A 640 26.06 -17.80 23.38
N ILE A 641 25.76 -17.93 24.67
CA ILE A 641 26.30 -18.99 25.55
C ILE A 641 25.81 -20.36 25.05
N MET A 642 24.54 -20.52 24.68
CA MET A 642 24.01 -21.78 24.17
C MET A 642 24.68 -22.21 22.87
N ILE A 643 24.85 -21.29 21.91
CA ILE A 643 25.52 -21.57 20.62
C ILE A 643 27.01 -21.88 20.85
N ALA A 644 27.69 -21.12 21.70
CA ALA A 644 29.08 -21.36 22.06
C ALA A 644 29.24 -22.72 22.76
N THR A 645 28.31 -23.10 23.63
CA THR A 645 28.31 -24.38 24.34
C THR A 645 28.08 -25.55 23.39
N ILE A 646 27.13 -25.43 22.45
CA ILE A 646 26.86 -26.46 21.43
C ILE A 646 28.05 -26.62 20.48
N ALA A 647 28.64 -25.51 20.01
CA ALA A 647 29.84 -25.53 19.17
C ALA A 647 31.04 -26.15 19.89
N PHE A 648 31.24 -25.81 21.17
CA PHE A 648 32.29 -26.39 22.01
C PHE A 648 32.08 -27.90 22.24
N PHE A 649 30.84 -28.34 22.49
CA PHE A 649 30.51 -29.76 22.63
C PHE A 649 30.76 -30.53 21.33
N LEU A 650 30.38 -29.96 20.18
CA LEU A 650 30.64 -30.57 18.87
C LEU A 650 32.14 -30.70 18.59
N ILE A 651 32.95 -29.68 18.94
CA ILE A 651 34.40 -29.72 18.81
C ILE A 651 34.99 -30.82 19.72
N ILE A 652 34.53 -30.94 20.97
CA ILE A 652 34.98 -32.01 21.88
C ILE A 652 34.60 -33.38 21.32
N CYS A 653 33.36 -33.58 20.86
CA CYS A 653 32.91 -34.85 20.29
C CYS A 653 33.68 -35.24 19.03
N LEU A 654 33.95 -34.29 18.14
CA LEU A 654 34.77 -34.50 16.93
C LEU A 654 36.21 -34.83 17.28
N THR A 655 36.81 -34.12 18.24
CA THR A 655 38.18 -34.38 18.71
C THR A 655 38.27 -35.74 19.38
N PHE A 656 37.30 -36.12 20.21
CA PHE A 656 37.25 -37.44 20.86
C PHE A 656 37.07 -38.58 19.87
N ARG A 657 36.20 -38.41 18.86
CA ARG A 657 36.00 -39.39 17.78
C ARG A 657 37.29 -39.59 16.97
N THR A 658 37.99 -38.50 16.68
CA THR A 658 39.25 -38.52 15.91
C THR A 658 40.36 -39.17 16.73
N LEU A 659 40.45 -38.87 18.02
CA LEU A 659 41.40 -39.49 18.95
C LEU A 659 41.15 -41.00 19.10
N MET A 660 39.89 -41.43 19.25
CA MET A 660 39.52 -42.84 19.35
C MET A 660 39.82 -43.62 18.07
N GLN A 661 39.60 -43.01 16.89
CA GLN A 661 39.98 -43.62 15.61
C GLN A 661 41.51 -43.72 15.48
N THR A 662 42.24 -42.70 15.92
CA THR A 662 43.71 -42.70 15.92
C THR A 662 44.27 -43.75 16.88
N LEU A 663 43.72 -43.87 18.09
CA LEU A 663 44.09 -44.90 19.08
C LEU A 663 43.81 -46.31 18.56
N LYS A 664 42.64 -46.53 17.95
CA LYS A 664 42.29 -47.83 17.34
C LYS A 664 43.29 -48.21 16.24
N TYR A 665 43.69 -47.23 15.43
CA TYR A 665 44.68 -47.42 14.36
C TYR A 665 46.10 -47.67 14.89
N VAL A 666 46.52 -46.97 15.96
CA VAL A 666 47.80 -47.19 16.64
C VAL A 666 47.84 -48.57 17.31
N VAL A 667 46.75 -49.02 17.93
CA VAL A 667 46.63 -50.37 18.50
C VAL A 667 46.75 -51.45 17.43
N ASP A 668 46.14 -51.25 16.25
CA ASP A 668 46.24 -52.20 15.13
C ASP A 668 47.66 -52.24 14.50
N ILE A 669 48.42 -51.15 14.58
CA ILE A 669 49.85 -51.11 14.19
C ILE A 669 50.72 -51.82 15.24
N LEU A 670 50.49 -51.56 16.54
CA LEU A 670 51.27 -52.15 17.63
C LEU A 670 51.07 -53.66 17.75
N LYS A 671 49.88 -54.18 17.41
CA LYS A 671 49.62 -55.64 17.29
C LYS A 671 50.50 -56.35 16.26
N ARG A 672 51.12 -55.61 15.32
CA ARG A 672 52.00 -56.16 14.28
C ARG A 672 53.49 -56.10 14.65
N SER A 673 53.87 -55.61 15.83
CA SER A 673 55.27 -55.54 16.28
C SER A 673 55.42 -55.82 17.79
N PRO A 674 55.76 -57.05 18.21
CA PRO A 674 55.70 -57.48 19.62
C PRO A 674 56.62 -56.71 20.60
N ALA A 675 57.71 -56.11 20.11
CA ALA A 675 58.69 -55.42 20.96
C ALA A 675 58.28 -54.00 21.38
N LEU A 676 57.32 -53.36 20.68
CA LEU A 676 56.87 -52.00 20.98
C LEU A 676 55.60 -51.96 21.86
N PHE A 677 54.88 -53.08 21.94
CA PHE A 677 53.56 -53.18 22.58
C PHE A 677 53.63 -52.95 24.11
N ASN A 678 54.65 -53.49 24.77
CA ASN A 678 54.79 -53.40 26.23
C ASN A 678 55.25 -52.02 26.74
N THR A 679 55.86 -51.19 25.89
CA THR A 679 56.37 -49.86 26.29
C THR A 679 55.31 -48.76 26.16
N VAL A 680 54.26 -48.98 25.36
CA VAL A 680 53.23 -47.96 25.07
C VAL A 680 51.98 -48.14 25.95
N GLN A 681 51.69 -49.36 26.41
CA GLN A 681 50.48 -49.68 27.17
C GLN A 681 50.31 -48.82 28.45
N ASP A 682 51.41 -48.49 29.14
CA ASP A 682 51.38 -47.65 30.35
C ASP A 682 51.16 -46.16 30.05
N VAL A 683 51.68 -45.65 28.93
CA VAL A 683 51.53 -44.23 28.54
C VAL A 683 50.10 -43.93 28.09
N THR A 684 49.47 -44.85 27.35
CA THR A 684 48.08 -44.67 26.87
C THR A 684 47.05 -44.67 27.99
N ASN A 685 47.23 -45.51 29.02
CA ASN A 685 46.32 -45.52 30.17
C ASN A 685 46.46 -44.25 31.01
N PHE A 686 47.69 -43.76 31.23
CA PHE A 686 47.92 -42.54 32.01
C PHE A 686 47.41 -41.27 31.30
N THR A 687 47.63 -41.15 29.98
CA THR A 687 47.12 -40.02 29.19
C THR A 687 45.60 -40.04 29.05
N THR A 688 44.98 -41.21 28.88
CA THR A 688 43.51 -41.32 28.80
C THR A 688 42.85 -40.95 30.12
N ILE A 689 43.42 -41.39 31.26
CA ILE A 689 42.90 -41.04 32.60
C ILE A 689 43.12 -39.55 32.91
N ALA A 690 44.30 -38.99 32.58
CA ALA A 690 44.59 -37.56 32.78
C ALA A 690 43.65 -36.67 31.95
N PHE A 691 43.32 -37.06 30.71
CA PHE A 691 42.39 -36.31 29.86
C PHE A 691 40.94 -36.44 30.32
N LEU A 692 40.52 -37.62 30.83
CA LEU A 692 39.19 -37.79 31.42
C LEU A 692 39.03 -36.94 32.68
N CYS A 693 40.06 -36.90 33.55
CA CYS A 693 40.06 -36.05 34.74
C CYS A 693 40.05 -34.57 34.38
N TYR A 694 40.78 -34.14 33.34
CA TYR A 694 40.76 -32.76 32.86
C TYR A 694 39.39 -32.36 32.25
N ALA A 695 38.77 -33.26 31.47
CA ALA A 695 37.44 -33.04 30.91
C ALA A 695 36.35 -32.97 32.00
N ILE A 696 36.44 -33.80 33.05
CA ILE A 696 35.52 -33.76 34.21
C ILE A 696 35.74 -32.49 35.05
N LEU A 697 37.00 -32.08 35.26
CA LEU A 697 37.32 -30.84 35.98
C LEU A 697 36.80 -29.60 35.24
N CYS A 698 36.96 -29.55 33.91
CA CYS A 698 36.40 -28.48 33.08
C CYS A 698 34.86 -28.52 33.02
N PHE A 699 34.25 -29.71 33.03
CA PHE A 699 32.79 -29.86 33.12
C PHE A 699 32.25 -29.31 34.45
N LEU A 700 32.91 -29.61 35.57
CA LEU A 700 32.54 -29.11 36.89
C LEU A 700 32.76 -27.59 37.03
N ILE A 701 33.86 -27.03 36.50
CA ILE A 701 34.16 -25.60 36.56
C ILE A 701 33.21 -24.77 35.70
N CYS A 702 32.80 -25.27 34.52
CA CYS A 702 31.91 -24.55 33.62
C CYS A 702 30.42 -24.67 34.00
N PHE A 703 29.99 -25.74 34.68
CA PHE A 703 28.58 -25.94 35.05
C PHE A 703 28.23 -25.58 36.50
N LEU A 704 29.18 -25.46 37.44
CA LEU A 704 28.87 -24.99 38.80
C LEU A 704 28.23 -23.59 38.86
N PRO A 705 28.61 -22.60 38.02
CA PRO A 705 27.99 -21.27 38.05
C PRO A 705 26.55 -21.24 37.50
N LEU A 706 26.12 -22.26 36.76
CA LEU A 706 24.76 -22.35 36.20
C LEU A 706 23.71 -22.85 37.20
N TYR A 707 24.11 -23.26 38.41
CA TYR A 707 23.21 -23.69 39.48
C TYR A 707 23.20 -22.76 40.70
N THR A 708 24.00 -21.69 40.72
CA THR A 708 24.12 -20.77 41.88
C THR A 708 23.54 -19.38 41.68
N ASN A 709 22.78 -19.13 40.61
CA ASN A 709 22.06 -17.86 40.39
C ASN A 709 20.52 -18.02 40.36
N SER A 710 19.99 -19.00 41.08
CA SER A 710 18.62 -18.90 41.61
C SER A 710 18.70 -18.55 43.10
N GLU A 711 18.40 -17.28 43.41
CA GLU A 711 18.41 -16.63 44.74
C GLU A 711 19.75 -16.04 45.23
N ILE A 712 20.06 -14.82 44.77
CA ILE A 712 20.40 -13.55 45.46
C ILE A 712 20.37 -12.47 44.37
#